data_AF-A0A3R6YCR8-F1
#
_entry.id   AF-A0A3R6YCR8-F1
#
_cell.length_a   1.000
_cell.length_b   1.000
_cell.length_c   1.000
_cell.angle_alpha   90.00
_cell.angle_beta   90.00
_cell.angle_gamma   90.00
#
_symmetry.space_group_name_H-M   'P 1'
#
loop_
_entity.id
_entity.type
_entity.pdbx_description
1 polymer ?
#
loop_
_entity_poly.entity_id
_entity_poly.type
_entity_poly.pdbx_seq_one_letter_code
_entity_poly.pdbx_strand_id
1 'polypeptide(L)'
;MNPFFISIPFTLQKKKWLIGGAVAVVLLAGAGAATAIVLVQKNNNSSSTSSSSNAKGPLTTAAPTIPPVNDGDLLGPSGSVTNSTSNEAVVPSNPKSDPESAPTALTMLAIGDWGSTTGKEFGVPGSCCKLYKPSNKLDTSKDRYKVDFWSQRYVAALMALSAEQLKPVRIIGHGDNVYWNGVGSLDWRYRFEETFEKVYSAPSLQGIKWVNVAGNHDIGGSMFICGEQDNMFVECGSTAEMLKYLNERFDLQAQYKSANQDRYDGVTVDIFNLDTNYADSHGARQVCCQCYGYSQKYGYDSSKCNDVVPGDPACAGNCGSADMYNACMDQIDAWAVDSYMQAARDMKASTATFKIINTHYSPHFHMTPDKMKKWYKLTKDANVAIWFNGHTHGFNHDIANWGTRTQWVAAGNPYGYMELTFSKDWLKVQFASFDTKWQFGGLNFADTVQGGIRRGHCWHIPSANYTALGALGVPCKDSDDGVVGAPIVPARTEAASLLGGGGARASSAKNTKFIVLGVAAVAAVSTGIYFLVSPSNNVNVVPANVENGNNATSLTTAVPATTASSTPTAVTATTTTAPASDPEDMVPALTFLAIGDWGSTVGKEWGEAGSCCRMYKNGQVDTSTPRYEVDYYAQKYVATLLAQSAKELKPVRILGHGDNFYWNGVGPWDVNYRFAETFEKMYADPALQAWIVHGRWLMKHYFVERVTKNGVTVDVFNLDTNHADAHGAMQVCCQCYGYAAKLGVDNIQCRNTNVGDNICAGGNVEMFNTCMAEIESWAADSYTQAARDIKASTADFKIINTHYSPHHHMNPVRMKMWYDLTKDTGVHVWFNGHTHGFGHDISTWGTHFIENGGGGGIRTDSDSATDNGFVKTQWVAGGTPYGFMELSFSKDWLKVQFATFDKNWKFGGFKYADAVSGGIQRGHCWYVPAGNQTGFPGKECKSSVNYAIGAPLR
;
A
#
# COMPACT_ATOMS: atom_id res chain seq x y z
N MET A 1 38.41 12.22 -13.68
CA MET A 1 38.07 13.53 -14.28
C MET A 1 36.65 13.36 -14.78
N ASN A 2 35.61 13.89 -14.13
CA ASN A 2 35.42 15.24 -13.53
C ASN A 2 35.32 16.34 -14.63
N PRO A 3 34.43 17.34 -14.47
CA PRO A 3 33.20 17.36 -15.29
C PRO A 3 32.87 18.77 -15.86
N PHE A 4 31.58 19.00 -16.16
CA PHE A 4 30.91 20.26 -16.50
C PHE A 4 31.09 20.88 -17.90
N PHE A 5 29.93 21.07 -18.54
CA PHE A 5 29.44 22.29 -19.20
C PHE A 5 30.41 23.45 -19.46
N ILE A 6 30.32 24.03 -20.67
CA ILE A 6 30.30 25.49 -20.87
C ILE A 6 29.53 25.87 -22.14
N SER A 7 29.10 27.13 -22.19
CA SER A 7 28.06 27.71 -23.06
C SER A 7 28.30 27.71 -24.57
N ILE A 8 27.20 27.72 -25.34
CA ILE A 8 27.17 28.12 -26.76
C ILE A 8 26.76 29.60 -26.88
N PRO A 9 27.50 30.42 -27.62
CA PRO A 9 26.99 31.63 -28.28
C PRO A 9 26.80 31.43 -29.80
N PHE A 10 25.92 32.22 -30.40
CA PHE A 10 25.73 32.34 -31.86
C PHE A 10 27.03 32.85 -32.55
N THR A 11 27.33 32.65 -33.85
CA THR A 11 26.45 32.82 -35.03
C THR A 11 26.94 32.06 -36.30
N LEU A 12 26.00 31.78 -37.21
CA LEU A 12 26.13 31.73 -38.69
C LEU A 12 27.52 31.54 -39.35
N GLN A 13 27.66 30.46 -40.14
CA GLN A 13 27.90 30.61 -41.58
C GLN A 13 27.46 29.38 -42.42
N LYS A 14 27.29 29.59 -43.73
CA LYS A 14 26.79 28.59 -44.70
C LYS A 14 27.93 27.79 -45.33
N LYS A 15 27.75 26.48 -45.52
CA LYS A 15 27.97 25.80 -46.82
C LYS A 15 27.41 24.38 -46.87
N LYS A 16 26.91 23.99 -48.04
CA LYS A 16 26.69 22.59 -48.43
C LYS A 16 28.03 21.98 -48.84
N TRP A 17 28.17 20.66 -48.76
CA TRP A 17 28.54 19.80 -49.90
C TRP A 17 28.20 18.33 -49.57
N LEU A 18 28.50 17.41 -50.49
CA LEU A 18 27.89 16.09 -50.65
C LEU A 18 28.96 15.05 -51.03
N ILE A 19 28.61 13.76 -50.93
CA ILE A 19 29.32 12.58 -51.50
C ILE A 19 30.59 12.12 -50.75
N GLY A 20 30.72 10.79 -50.61
CA GLY A 20 31.93 10.10 -50.15
C GLY A 20 31.58 8.79 -49.40
N GLY A 21 32.09 7.64 -49.83
CA GLY A 21 31.85 6.36 -49.16
C GLY A 21 32.75 5.22 -49.63
N ALA A 22 32.45 4.01 -49.14
CA ALA A 22 32.99 2.68 -49.49
C ALA A 22 34.23 2.12 -48.75
N VAL A 23 33.97 1.01 -48.00
CA VAL A 23 34.62 -0.32 -48.11
C VAL A 23 35.96 -0.62 -47.37
N ALA A 24 36.10 -1.92 -47.01
CA ALA A 24 37.22 -2.69 -46.40
C ALA A 24 37.45 -2.50 -44.88
N VAL A 25 37.49 -3.52 -43.99
CA VAL A 25 37.63 -5.02 -43.97
C VAL A 25 39.07 -5.58 -43.85
N VAL A 26 39.41 -6.01 -42.62
CA VAL A 26 40.38 -7.05 -42.18
C VAL A 26 39.83 -7.53 -40.80
N LEU A 27 39.45 -8.78 -40.50
CA LEU A 27 40.17 -10.08 -40.42
C LEU A 27 41.28 -10.08 -39.32
N LEU A 28 41.56 -11.13 -38.53
CA LEU A 28 41.05 -12.52 -38.44
C LEU A 28 41.16 -13.04 -36.98
N ALA A 29 40.91 -14.33 -36.70
CA ALA A 29 40.71 -14.89 -35.35
C ALA A 29 41.77 -15.92 -34.86
N GLY A 30 41.76 -16.21 -33.57
CA GLY A 30 42.36 -17.38 -32.89
C GLY A 30 41.92 -17.39 -31.41
N ALA A 31 41.30 -18.41 -30.79
CA ALA A 31 41.40 -19.88 -30.83
C ALA A 31 42.35 -20.46 -29.76
N GLY A 32 41.79 -21.21 -28.80
CA GLY A 32 42.52 -21.96 -27.77
C GLY A 32 41.60 -22.53 -26.68
N ALA A 33 41.54 -23.86 -26.53
CA ALA A 33 40.69 -24.54 -25.55
C ALA A 33 41.21 -25.95 -25.18
N ALA A 34 41.13 -26.31 -23.90
CA ALA A 34 41.10 -27.68 -23.34
C ALA A 34 40.59 -27.59 -21.87
N THR A 35 39.70 -28.39 -21.27
CA THR A 35 39.16 -29.77 -21.38
C THR A 35 39.87 -30.89 -20.57
N ALA A 36 39.22 -31.32 -19.47
CA ALA A 36 39.14 -32.70 -18.91
C ALA A 36 38.24 -32.63 -17.64
N ILE A 37 37.16 -33.39 -17.36
CA ILE A 37 36.70 -34.79 -17.57
C ILE A 37 36.75 -35.62 -16.26
N VAL A 38 35.63 -36.30 -15.95
CA VAL A 38 35.33 -37.47 -15.07
C VAL A 38 33.87 -37.28 -14.59
N LEU A 39 32.80 -37.99 -14.98
CA LEU A 39 32.48 -39.39 -15.36
C LEU A 39 32.55 -40.42 -14.22
N VAL A 40 31.40 -40.99 -13.80
CA VAL A 40 31.05 -42.45 -13.85
C VAL A 40 29.74 -42.80 -13.09
N GLN A 41 28.73 -43.25 -13.86
CA GLN A 41 27.75 -44.35 -13.61
C GLN A 41 26.90 -44.44 -12.30
N LYS A 42 26.19 -45.56 -12.14
CA LYS A 42 24.81 -45.67 -11.60
C LYS A 42 24.62 -46.95 -10.75
N ASN A 43 23.51 -47.00 -9.98
CA ASN A 43 22.79 -48.15 -9.40
C ASN A 43 23.21 -48.77 -8.04
N ASN A 44 22.31 -48.54 -7.06
CA ASN A 44 21.54 -49.53 -6.27
C ASN A 44 22.05 -50.15 -4.93
N ASN A 45 21.03 -50.34 -4.08
CA ASN A 45 20.87 -51.24 -2.92
C ASN A 45 21.49 -50.87 -1.55
N SER A 46 20.61 -50.35 -0.67
CA SER A 46 20.31 -50.80 0.70
C SER A 46 21.47 -51.32 1.58
N SER A 47 21.66 -50.79 2.79
CA SER A 47 20.62 -50.83 3.85
C SER A 47 20.95 -49.92 5.05
N SER A 48 20.07 -49.90 6.06
CA SER A 48 20.05 -48.95 7.18
C SER A 48 20.96 -49.30 8.36
N THR A 49 21.42 -48.27 9.08
CA THR A 49 21.36 -48.24 10.56
C THR A 49 21.49 -46.81 11.08
N SER A 50 21.06 -46.56 12.32
CA SER A 50 20.94 -45.23 12.91
C SER A 50 21.75 -45.07 14.20
N SER A 51 22.28 -43.86 14.43
CA SER A 51 22.48 -43.26 15.77
C SER A 51 22.96 -41.81 15.62
N SER A 52 22.90 -41.02 16.70
CA SER A 52 23.13 -39.57 16.69
C SER A 52 24.40 -39.15 17.46
N SER A 53 25.15 -38.18 16.95
CA SER A 53 25.71 -37.06 17.73
C SER A 53 26.51 -36.03 16.90
N ASN A 54 26.35 -34.77 17.29
CA ASN A 54 27.13 -33.54 17.07
C ASN A 54 28.28 -33.44 16.02
N ALA A 55 28.26 -32.27 15.34
CA ALA A 55 29.38 -31.41 14.93
C ALA A 55 29.68 -31.23 13.42
N LYS A 56 29.63 -29.95 12.99
CA LYS A 56 30.21 -29.28 11.81
C LYS A 56 30.54 -30.10 10.54
N GLY A 57 29.79 -29.83 9.47
CA GLY A 57 30.21 -30.01 8.07
C GLY A 57 29.20 -29.33 7.11
N PRO A 58 29.62 -28.71 5.99
CA PRO A 58 28.69 -28.16 5.01
C PRO A 58 28.11 -29.27 4.14
N LEU A 59 26.80 -29.22 3.86
CA LEU A 59 26.15 -30.11 2.90
C LEU A 59 25.30 -29.34 1.89
N THR A 60 25.42 -29.75 0.63
CA THR A 60 24.55 -29.36 -0.48
C THR A 60 23.18 -30.02 -0.33
N THR A 61 22.14 -29.22 -0.10
CA THR A 61 20.75 -29.69 -0.10
C THR A 61 20.24 -29.86 -1.53
N ALA A 62 19.62 -31.00 -1.82
CA ALA A 62 18.79 -31.14 -3.02
C ALA A 62 17.57 -30.19 -2.95
N ALA A 63 16.97 -29.87 -4.10
CA ALA A 63 15.78 -29.06 -4.15
C ALA A 63 14.64 -29.67 -3.32
N PRO A 64 13.87 -28.87 -2.56
CA PRO A 64 12.74 -29.37 -1.78
C PRO A 64 11.65 -29.91 -2.72
N THR A 65 10.90 -30.93 -2.26
CA THR A 65 9.79 -31.52 -3.02
C THR A 65 8.63 -31.83 -2.09
N ILE A 66 7.39 -31.65 -2.56
CA ILE A 66 6.20 -31.96 -1.76
C ILE A 66 6.16 -33.49 -1.50
N PRO A 67 6.09 -33.95 -0.24
CA PRO A 67 6.13 -35.38 0.10
C PRO A 67 5.11 -36.24 -0.68
N PRO A 68 5.43 -37.50 -0.98
CA PRO A 68 4.46 -38.45 -1.52
C PRO A 68 3.38 -38.78 -0.48
N VAL A 69 2.19 -39.13 -0.95
CA VAL A 69 1.03 -39.52 -0.13
C VAL A 69 0.43 -40.80 -0.70
N ASN A 70 0.11 -41.75 0.17
CA ASN A 70 -0.53 -43.02 -0.19
C ASN A 70 -1.98 -43.10 0.32
N ASP A 71 -2.72 -44.11 -0.15
CA ASP A 71 -4.15 -44.27 0.18
C ASP A 71 -4.41 -44.75 1.63
N GLY A 72 -3.39 -45.12 2.39
CA GLY A 72 -3.48 -45.33 3.84
C GLY A 72 -3.39 -44.02 4.65
N ASP A 73 -2.53 -43.08 4.23
CA ASP A 73 -2.25 -41.82 4.94
C ASP A 73 -3.48 -40.91 5.12
N LEU A 74 -4.52 -41.16 4.33
CA LEU A 74 -5.78 -40.41 4.27
C LEU A 74 -6.96 -41.17 4.91
N LEU A 75 -6.90 -42.50 5.06
CA LEU A 75 -8.02 -43.31 5.59
C LEU A 75 -8.10 -43.26 7.13
N GLY A 76 -6.97 -43.03 7.80
CA GLY A 76 -6.84 -43.28 9.23
C GLY A 76 -6.59 -44.78 9.52
N PRO A 77 -6.36 -45.15 10.79
CA PRO A 77 -5.99 -46.52 11.11
C PRO A 77 -7.17 -47.48 10.92
N SER A 78 -7.13 -48.30 9.86
CA SER A 78 -7.92 -49.52 9.74
C SER A 78 -7.42 -50.57 10.74
N GLY A 79 -7.68 -50.33 12.02
CA GLY A 79 -7.30 -51.21 13.11
C GLY A 79 -8.04 -52.54 13.02
N SER A 80 -7.29 -53.63 12.82
CA SER A 80 -7.80 -54.97 13.12
C SER A 80 -8.01 -55.06 14.64
N VAL A 81 -9.26 -54.94 15.10
CA VAL A 81 -9.58 -54.93 16.53
C VAL A 81 -9.54 -56.35 17.08
N THR A 82 -8.37 -56.76 17.59
CA THR A 82 -8.29 -57.88 18.54
C THR A 82 -8.83 -57.40 19.90
N ASN A 83 -9.91 -58.04 20.36
CA ASN A 83 -10.68 -57.74 21.58
C ASN A 83 -9.93 -57.05 22.75
N SER A 84 -10.29 -55.79 23.03
CA SER A 84 -10.25 -55.23 24.39
C SER A 84 -11.26 -54.09 24.56
N THR A 85 -12.16 -54.27 25.53
CA THR A 85 -13.13 -53.33 26.15
C THR A 85 -13.15 -51.84 25.73
N SER A 86 -14.34 -51.42 25.27
CA SER A 86 -14.96 -50.09 25.48
C SER A 86 -14.14 -48.83 25.13
N ASN A 87 -14.29 -48.38 23.89
CA ASN A 87 -14.50 -46.96 23.56
C ASN A 87 -15.57 -46.90 22.46
N GLU A 88 -16.51 -45.96 22.54
CA GLU A 88 -17.53 -45.78 21.50
C GLU A 88 -16.91 -45.16 20.24
N ALA A 89 -17.34 -45.63 19.06
CA ALA A 89 -16.94 -45.01 17.80
C ALA A 89 -17.63 -43.64 17.68
N VAL A 90 -16.85 -42.56 17.75
CA VAL A 90 -17.37 -41.19 17.65
C VAL A 90 -18.01 -40.98 16.27
N VAL A 91 -19.34 -40.86 16.25
CA VAL A 91 -20.09 -40.55 15.03
C VAL A 91 -19.85 -39.09 14.66
N PRO A 92 -19.42 -38.79 13.41
CA PRO A 92 -19.30 -37.43 12.91
C PRO A 92 -20.61 -36.65 13.12
N SER A 93 -20.56 -35.62 13.95
CA SER A 93 -21.74 -34.86 14.34
C SER A 93 -21.44 -33.36 14.28
N ASN A 94 -22.37 -32.63 13.65
CA ASN A 94 -22.35 -31.18 13.58
C ASN A 94 -22.55 -30.55 14.99
N PRO A 95 -22.21 -29.25 15.18
CA PRO A 95 -22.52 -28.52 16.41
C PRO A 95 -23.98 -28.65 16.85
N LYS A 96 -24.21 -28.60 18.17
CA LYS A 96 -25.56 -28.64 18.77
C LYS A 96 -26.27 -27.28 18.76
N SER A 97 -25.57 -26.21 18.42
CA SER A 97 -26.09 -24.86 18.23
C SER A 97 -26.83 -24.77 16.87
N ASP A 98 -28.02 -24.17 16.83
CA ASP A 98 -28.76 -23.96 15.57
C ASP A 98 -28.03 -22.93 14.69
N PRO A 99 -27.58 -23.29 13.48
CA PRO A 99 -26.76 -22.42 12.65
C PRO A 99 -27.46 -21.13 12.20
N GLU A 100 -28.79 -21.11 12.11
CA GLU A 100 -29.53 -19.92 11.65
C GLU A 100 -29.83 -18.90 12.76
N SER A 101 -29.69 -19.29 14.03
CA SER A 101 -29.83 -18.40 15.18
C SER A 101 -28.52 -18.18 15.95
N ALA A 102 -27.41 -18.73 15.43
CA ALA A 102 -26.06 -18.52 15.96
C ALA A 102 -25.66 -17.03 15.81
N PRO A 103 -25.27 -16.32 16.89
CA PRO A 103 -24.89 -14.92 16.80
C PRO A 103 -23.68 -14.68 15.89
N THR A 104 -23.81 -13.74 14.95
CA THR A 104 -22.72 -13.27 14.10
C THR A 104 -21.61 -12.64 14.95
N ALA A 105 -20.39 -13.11 14.75
CA ALA A 105 -19.17 -12.51 15.29
C ALA A 105 -18.50 -11.56 14.29
N LEU A 106 -18.43 -11.94 13.01
CA LEU A 106 -17.97 -11.08 11.91
C LEU A 106 -18.54 -11.55 10.57
N THR A 107 -18.40 -10.71 9.54
CA THR A 107 -18.73 -11.02 8.15
C THR A 107 -17.54 -10.72 7.22
N MET A 108 -17.48 -11.38 6.07
CA MET A 108 -16.53 -11.11 4.97
C MET A 108 -17.25 -11.28 3.63
N LEU A 109 -16.64 -10.81 2.53
CA LEU A 109 -17.01 -11.21 1.17
C LEU A 109 -15.89 -12.04 0.54
N ALA A 110 -16.21 -12.85 -0.46
CA ALA A 110 -15.25 -13.67 -1.20
C ALA A 110 -15.60 -13.72 -2.69
N ILE A 111 -14.63 -13.44 -3.57
CA ILE A 111 -14.81 -13.27 -5.02
C ILE A 111 -13.60 -13.78 -5.80
N GLY A 112 -13.83 -14.48 -6.91
CA GLY A 112 -12.78 -14.91 -7.86
C GLY A 112 -12.90 -14.19 -9.20
N ASP A 113 -11.83 -14.26 -10.00
CA ASP A 113 -11.84 -13.89 -11.42
C ASP A 113 -12.33 -12.44 -11.66
N TRP A 114 -12.00 -11.56 -10.71
CA TRP A 114 -12.66 -10.27 -10.51
C TRP A 114 -12.03 -9.12 -11.30
N GLY A 115 -10.83 -9.31 -11.85
CA GLY A 115 -10.12 -8.28 -12.60
C GLY A 115 -10.78 -7.92 -13.93
N SER A 116 -10.27 -6.89 -14.60
CA SER A 116 -10.57 -6.69 -16.03
C SER A 116 -9.45 -5.96 -16.78
N THR A 117 -9.51 -6.01 -18.11
CA THR A 117 -8.71 -5.17 -19.01
C THR A 117 -9.20 -3.73 -19.03
N THR A 118 -8.28 -2.79 -19.24
CA THR A 118 -8.54 -1.36 -19.41
C THR A 118 -9.38 -1.02 -20.67
N GLY A 119 -9.77 0.24 -20.83
CA GLY A 119 -10.30 0.78 -22.10
C GLY A 119 -11.80 0.61 -22.38
N LYS A 120 -12.56 -0.01 -21.46
CA LYS A 120 -14.01 -0.26 -21.63
C LYS A 120 -14.83 1.00 -21.91
N GLU A 121 -14.46 2.13 -21.33
CA GLU A 121 -15.10 3.45 -21.55
C GLU A 121 -14.93 3.97 -22.99
N PHE A 122 -13.93 3.46 -23.72
CA PHE A 122 -13.72 3.75 -25.15
C PHE A 122 -14.31 2.67 -26.07
N GLY A 123 -15.19 1.81 -25.54
CA GLY A 123 -15.86 0.75 -26.30
C GLY A 123 -15.02 -0.51 -26.53
N VAL A 124 -13.83 -0.63 -25.91
CA VAL A 124 -12.98 -1.82 -26.01
C VAL A 124 -13.59 -2.96 -25.18
N PRO A 125 -13.95 -4.12 -25.77
CA PRO A 125 -14.53 -5.22 -25.00
C PRO A 125 -13.54 -5.81 -23.99
N GLY A 126 -12.32 -6.11 -24.47
CA GLY A 126 -11.28 -6.72 -23.66
C GLY A 126 -11.66 -8.12 -23.15
N SER A 127 -11.33 -8.43 -21.89
CA SER A 127 -11.43 -9.79 -21.33
C SER A 127 -12.86 -10.35 -21.16
N CYS A 128 -13.90 -9.51 -21.17
CA CYS A 128 -15.22 -9.90 -20.68
C CYS A 128 -16.03 -10.85 -21.56
N CYS A 129 -15.79 -10.82 -22.87
CA CYS A 129 -16.88 -10.91 -23.82
C CYS A 129 -16.57 -11.82 -25.01
N LYS A 130 -17.60 -12.52 -25.50
CA LYS A 130 -17.47 -13.32 -26.73
C LYS A 130 -17.27 -12.41 -27.94
N LEU A 131 -16.19 -12.65 -28.70
CA LEU A 131 -15.85 -11.90 -29.91
C LEU A 131 -15.92 -12.78 -31.17
N TYR A 132 -16.25 -12.16 -32.31
CA TYR A 132 -16.15 -12.79 -33.62
C TYR A 132 -14.68 -12.91 -34.04
N LYS A 133 -14.10 -14.10 -33.87
CA LYS A 133 -12.66 -14.39 -34.12
C LYS A 133 -12.04 -13.77 -35.39
N PRO A 134 -12.71 -13.71 -36.56
CA PRO A 134 -12.11 -13.12 -37.77
C PRO A 134 -12.06 -11.59 -37.82
N SER A 135 -12.80 -10.90 -36.93
CA SER A 135 -12.97 -9.43 -36.98
C SER A 135 -12.73 -8.73 -35.63
N ASN A 136 -12.53 -9.51 -34.56
CA ASN A 136 -12.41 -9.10 -33.17
C ASN A 136 -13.59 -8.22 -32.64
N LYS A 137 -14.74 -8.23 -33.33
CA LYS A 137 -15.93 -7.47 -32.94
C LYS A 137 -16.75 -8.21 -31.88
N LEU A 138 -17.37 -7.45 -30.97
CA LEU A 138 -18.29 -7.97 -29.95
C LEU A 138 -19.43 -8.78 -30.59
N ASP A 139 -19.73 -9.95 -30.02
CA ASP A 139 -20.87 -10.77 -30.44
C ASP A 139 -22.17 -10.26 -29.81
N THR A 140 -22.78 -9.26 -30.46
CA THR A 140 -24.07 -8.69 -30.04
C THR A 140 -25.28 -9.55 -30.43
N SER A 141 -25.09 -10.78 -30.95
CA SER A 141 -26.21 -11.66 -31.34
C SER A 141 -27.00 -12.25 -30.17
N LYS A 142 -26.46 -12.17 -28.94
CA LYS A 142 -27.13 -12.60 -27.71
C LYS A 142 -27.06 -11.51 -26.64
N ASP A 143 -28.21 -11.15 -26.09
CA ASP A 143 -28.38 -10.10 -25.06
C ASP A 143 -27.47 -10.21 -23.83
N ARG A 144 -26.84 -11.37 -23.59
CA ARG A 144 -25.78 -11.59 -22.60
C ARG A 144 -24.68 -10.50 -22.65
N TYR A 145 -24.31 -10.01 -23.85
CA TYR A 145 -23.28 -8.96 -23.99
C TYR A 145 -23.58 -7.71 -23.15
N LYS A 146 -24.87 -7.44 -22.87
CA LYS A 146 -25.30 -6.28 -22.10
C LYS A 146 -24.84 -6.31 -20.64
N VAL A 147 -24.60 -7.52 -20.11
CA VAL A 147 -24.10 -7.77 -18.75
C VAL A 147 -22.62 -8.03 -18.78
N ASP A 148 -22.14 -8.84 -19.74
CA ASP A 148 -20.72 -9.18 -19.90
C ASP A 148 -19.84 -7.91 -19.93
N PHE A 149 -20.22 -6.90 -20.73
CA PHE A 149 -19.34 -5.77 -21.05
C PHE A 149 -18.86 -4.98 -19.82
N TRP A 150 -19.76 -4.74 -18.87
CA TRP A 150 -19.53 -3.98 -17.62
C TRP A 150 -19.64 -4.86 -16.36
N SER A 151 -19.58 -6.19 -16.50
CA SER A 151 -19.76 -7.17 -15.43
C SER A 151 -19.04 -6.79 -14.12
N GLN A 152 -17.77 -6.37 -14.21
CA GLN A 152 -16.97 -5.93 -13.06
C GLN A 152 -17.63 -4.77 -12.27
N ARG A 153 -18.12 -3.72 -12.95
CA ARG A 153 -18.80 -2.57 -12.31
C ARG A 153 -20.15 -2.96 -11.73
N TYR A 154 -20.90 -3.83 -12.40
CA TYR A 154 -22.17 -4.33 -11.88
C TYR A 154 -21.97 -5.17 -10.61
N VAL A 155 -20.97 -6.06 -10.61
CA VAL A 155 -20.62 -6.88 -9.44
C VAL A 155 -20.08 -6.02 -8.29
N ALA A 156 -19.26 -5.00 -8.57
CA ALA A 156 -18.79 -4.04 -7.57
C ALA A 156 -19.94 -3.26 -6.90
N ALA A 157 -20.91 -2.78 -7.68
CA ALA A 157 -22.12 -2.13 -7.16
C ALA A 157 -22.99 -3.08 -6.32
N LEU A 158 -23.05 -4.37 -6.68
CA LEU A 158 -23.73 -5.40 -5.90
C LEU A 158 -23.00 -5.68 -4.58
N MET A 159 -21.67 -5.81 -4.60
CA MET A 159 -20.82 -5.93 -3.40
C MET A 159 -21.01 -4.73 -2.46
N ALA A 160 -21.14 -3.52 -2.99
CA ALA A 160 -21.38 -2.31 -2.19
C ALA A 160 -22.69 -2.39 -1.39
N LEU A 161 -23.79 -2.89 -1.99
CA LEU A 161 -25.05 -3.13 -1.29
C LEU A 161 -24.91 -4.20 -0.18
N SER A 162 -24.10 -5.24 -0.41
CA SER A 162 -23.81 -6.25 0.63
C SER A 162 -22.95 -5.67 1.75
N ALA A 163 -21.97 -4.82 1.42
CA ALA A 163 -21.11 -4.18 2.40
C ALA A 163 -21.87 -3.17 3.27
N GLU A 164 -22.88 -2.48 2.70
CA GLU A 164 -23.83 -1.66 3.46
C GLU A 164 -24.61 -2.49 4.50
N GLN A 165 -25.07 -3.69 4.14
CA GLN A 165 -25.89 -4.55 5.00
C GLN A 165 -25.09 -5.33 6.04
N LEU A 166 -23.95 -5.91 5.64
CA LEU A 166 -23.21 -6.89 6.44
C LEU A 166 -22.03 -6.31 7.24
N LYS A 167 -21.53 -5.12 6.86
CA LYS A 167 -20.29 -4.49 7.39
C LYS A 167 -19.07 -5.45 7.39
N PRO A 168 -18.70 -6.04 6.24
CA PRO A 168 -17.65 -7.05 6.17
C PRO A 168 -16.27 -6.50 6.55
N VAL A 169 -15.54 -7.24 7.37
CA VAL A 169 -14.23 -6.81 7.87
C VAL A 169 -13.11 -7.05 6.85
N ARG A 170 -13.33 -7.94 5.87
CA ARG A 170 -12.40 -8.30 4.79
C ARG A 170 -13.17 -8.69 3.52
N ILE A 171 -12.48 -8.60 2.39
CA ILE A 171 -12.83 -9.21 1.10
C ILE A 171 -11.70 -10.20 0.75
N ILE A 172 -12.04 -11.39 0.26
CA ILE A 172 -11.08 -12.43 -0.14
C ILE A 172 -11.10 -12.55 -1.68
N GLY A 173 -9.95 -12.39 -2.33
CA GLY A 173 -9.79 -12.50 -3.78
C GLY A 173 -9.16 -13.83 -4.21
N HIS A 174 -9.81 -14.59 -5.09
CA HIS A 174 -9.38 -15.91 -5.56
C HIS A 174 -8.53 -15.88 -6.86
N GLY A 175 -7.71 -14.84 -7.02
CA GLY A 175 -6.83 -14.67 -8.19
C GLY A 175 -7.52 -14.13 -9.44
N ASP A 176 -6.71 -13.94 -10.48
CA ASP A 176 -7.02 -13.20 -11.70
C ASP A 176 -7.55 -11.79 -11.40
N ASN A 177 -6.69 -11.06 -10.68
CA ASN A 177 -6.87 -9.69 -10.24
C ASN A 177 -6.73 -8.70 -11.42
N VAL A 178 -5.90 -9.01 -12.42
CA VAL A 178 -5.56 -8.09 -13.53
C VAL A 178 -5.45 -8.82 -14.88
N TYR A 179 -6.59 -8.91 -15.59
CA TYR A 179 -6.64 -9.41 -16.97
C TYR A 179 -6.02 -8.41 -17.99
N TRP A 180 -5.52 -8.89 -19.14
CA TRP A 180 -5.40 -10.29 -19.56
C TRP A 180 -4.09 -10.95 -19.12
N ASN A 181 -3.09 -10.14 -18.78
CA ASN A 181 -1.71 -10.59 -18.59
C ASN A 181 -0.99 -9.68 -17.59
N GLY A 182 -1.58 -9.49 -16.41
CA GLY A 182 -0.96 -8.83 -15.27
C GLY A 182 -0.56 -7.39 -15.54
N VAL A 183 0.46 -6.93 -14.81
CA VAL A 183 1.00 -5.57 -14.83
C VAL A 183 2.48 -5.55 -15.18
N GLY A 184 2.99 -4.41 -15.64
CA GLY A 184 4.40 -4.09 -15.81
C GLY A 184 4.85 -2.94 -14.92
N SER A 185 6.17 -2.72 -14.86
CA SER A 185 6.82 -1.77 -13.95
C SER A 185 6.47 -0.30 -14.21
N LEU A 186 6.05 0.06 -15.44
CA LEU A 186 5.63 1.42 -15.79
C LEU A 186 4.12 1.68 -15.59
N ASP A 187 3.27 0.65 -15.59
CA ASP A 187 1.80 0.81 -15.66
C ASP A 187 1.01 0.26 -14.47
N TRP A 188 1.60 -0.58 -13.60
CA TRP A 188 0.86 -1.23 -12.49
C TRP A 188 -0.04 -0.29 -11.68
N ARG A 189 0.44 0.92 -11.35
CA ARG A 189 -0.37 1.92 -10.64
C ARG A 189 -1.59 2.38 -11.44
N TYR A 190 -1.43 2.62 -12.75
CA TYR A 190 -2.53 2.98 -13.65
C TYR A 190 -3.55 1.83 -13.76
N ARG A 191 -3.08 0.58 -13.81
CA ARG A 191 -3.94 -0.60 -13.84
C ARG A 191 -4.76 -0.74 -12.56
N PHE A 192 -4.13 -0.67 -11.39
CA PHE A 192 -4.85 -0.68 -10.11
C PHE A 192 -5.80 0.51 -9.94
N GLU A 193 -5.44 1.70 -10.42
CA GLU A 193 -6.34 2.86 -10.42
C GLU A 193 -7.60 2.61 -11.29
N GLU A 194 -7.43 2.25 -12.56
CA GLU A 194 -8.55 2.11 -13.51
C GLU A 194 -9.41 0.85 -13.27
N THR A 195 -8.82 -0.28 -12.90
CA THR A 195 -9.51 -1.59 -12.82
C THR A 195 -9.71 -2.11 -11.41
N PHE A 196 -9.30 -1.36 -10.38
CA PHE A 196 -9.59 -1.67 -8.97
C PHE A 196 -10.13 -0.45 -8.21
N GLU A 197 -9.32 0.57 -7.89
CA GLU A 197 -9.74 1.67 -6.99
C GLU A 197 -10.96 2.43 -7.53
N LYS A 198 -10.99 2.82 -8.81
CA LYS A 198 -12.19 3.46 -9.41
C LYS A 198 -13.41 2.54 -9.44
N VAL A 199 -13.22 1.22 -9.58
CA VAL A 199 -14.30 0.24 -9.74
C VAL A 199 -14.96 -0.11 -8.41
N TYR A 200 -14.17 -0.29 -7.34
CA TYR A 200 -14.64 -0.62 -5.99
C TYR A 200 -14.70 0.63 -5.07
N SER A 201 -14.81 1.81 -5.69
CA SER A 201 -14.81 3.15 -5.07
C SER A 201 -16.00 3.48 -4.15
N ALA A 202 -16.99 2.60 -4.03
CA ALA A 202 -18.20 2.85 -3.24
C ALA A 202 -17.87 3.06 -1.74
N PRO A 203 -18.45 4.06 -1.05
CA PRO A 203 -18.12 4.36 0.36
C PRO A 203 -18.34 3.22 1.36
N SER A 204 -19.15 2.21 1.01
CA SER A 204 -19.34 0.99 1.82
C SER A 204 -18.25 -0.07 1.62
N LEU A 205 -17.45 0.02 0.55
CA LEU A 205 -16.29 -0.83 0.26
C LEU A 205 -14.97 -0.14 0.64
N GLN A 206 -14.92 1.19 0.61
CA GLN A 206 -13.80 1.98 1.12
C GLN A 206 -13.50 1.59 2.59
N GLY A 207 -12.21 1.42 2.91
CA GLY A 207 -11.76 0.96 4.23
C GLY A 207 -11.73 -0.56 4.44
N ILE A 208 -12.31 -1.35 3.52
CA ILE A 208 -12.32 -2.82 3.65
C ILE A 208 -11.12 -3.42 2.89
N LYS A 209 -10.25 -4.13 3.61
CA LYS A 209 -9.10 -4.80 2.99
C LYS A 209 -9.53 -5.90 2.03
N TRP A 210 -8.78 -6.01 0.94
CA TRP A 210 -8.74 -7.20 0.09
C TRP A 210 -7.58 -8.11 0.50
N VAL A 211 -7.79 -9.42 0.39
CA VAL A 211 -6.84 -10.49 0.75
C VAL A 211 -6.79 -11.45 -0.43
N ASN A 212 -5.82 -11.25 -1.32
CA ASN A 212 -5.79 -11.86 -2.65
C ASN A 212 -4.65 -12.88 -2.81
N VAL A 213 -4.83 -13.81 -3.74
CA VAL A 213 -3.76 -14.64 -4.34
C VAL A 213 -3.55 -14.22 -5.80
N ALA A 214 -2.49 -14.72 -6.44
CA ALA A 214 -2.27 -14.56 -7.89
C ALA A 214 -2.92 -15.73 -8.68
N GLY A 215 -3.62 -15.39 -9.76
CA GLY A 215 -4.05 -16.34 -10.79
C GLY A 215 -3.10 -16.37 -12.00
N ASN A 216 -3.44 -17.15 -13.03
CA ASN A 216 -2.53 -17.32 -14.17
C ASN A 216 -2.50 -16.10 -15.10
N HIS A 217 -3.54 -15.28 -15.12
CA HIS A 217 -3.53 -14.02 -15.88
C HIS A 217 -2.66 -12.97 -15.19
N ASP A 218 -2.62 -12.95 -13.86
CA ASP A 218 -1.78 -12.04 -13.07
C ASP A 218 -0.27 -12.20 -13.36
N ILE A 219 0.18 -13.41 -13.65
CA ILE A 219 1.60 -13.73 -13.95
C ILE A 219 1.92 -13.89 -15.45
N GLY A 220 0.94 -13.81 -16.35
CA GLY A 220 1.21 -13.72 -17.79
C GLY A 220 0.09 -14.11 -18.77
N GLY A 221 -0.91 -14.90 -18.36
CA GLY A 221 -2.13 -15.15 -19.15
C GLY A 221 -1.94 -15.81 -20.53
N SER A 222 -0.85 -16.56 -20.72
CA SER A 222 -0.41 -17.10 -22.03
C SER A 222 -0.10 -16.01 -23.09
N MET A 223 0.10 -14.78 -22.64
CA MET A 223 0.62 -13.66 -23.41
C MET A 223 2.15 -13.55 -23.23
N PHE A 224 2.82 -12.64 -23.92
CA PHE A 224 4.25 -12.39 -23.68
C PHE A 224 4.52 -11.89 -22.25
N ILE A 225 5.55 -12.45 -21.60
CA ILE A 225 5.93 -12.13 -20.22
C ILE A 225 6.80 -10.87 -20.14
N CYS A 226 7.72 -10.66 -21.08
CA CYS A 226 8.72 -9.59 -20.98
C CYS A 226 8.18 -8.23 -21.45
N GLY A 227 8.71 -7.14 -20.88
CA GLY A 227 8.27 -5.77 -21.14
C GLY A 227 7.54 -5.13 -19.96
N GLU A 228 7.31 -3.82 -20.03
CA GLU A 228 7.13 -2.97 -18.85
C GLU A 228 5.73 -2.31 -18.74
N GLN A 229 4.81 -2.58 -19.68
CA GLN A 229 3.51 -1.90 -19.80
C GLN A 229 2.44 -2.74 -20.53
N ASP A 230 1.15 -2.59 -20.14
CA ASP A 230 -0.02 -3.17 -20.83
C ASP A 230 -0.01 -2.96 -22.35
N ASN A 231 -0.47 -3.97 -23.10
CA ASN A 231 -0.48 -4.04 -24.57
C ASN A 231 0.88 -3.85 -25.28
N MET A 232 1.99 -3.65 -24.54
CA MET A 232 3.34 -3.36 -25.07
C MET A 232 4.37 -4.46 -24.72
N PHE A 233 3.93 -5.59 -24.19
CA PHE A 233 4.79 -6.74 -23.87
C PHE A 233 5.35 -7.42 -25.13
N VAL A 234 6.56 -7.96 -25.00
CA VAL A 234 7.40 -8.47 -26.09
C VAL A 234 7.93 -9.87 -25.82
N GLU A 235 8.24 -10.61 -26.89
CA GLU A 235 8.96 -11.87 -26.79
C GLU A 235 10.28 -11.70 -26.02
N CYS A 236 10.48 -12.51 -24.98
CA CYS A 236 11.69 -12.55 -24.19
C CYS A 236 12.89 -13.00 -25.03
N GLY A 237 13.99 -12.24 -25.00
CA GLY A 237 15.24 -12.57 -25.68
C GLY A 237 16.10 -13.61 -24.95
N SER A 238 15.80 -13.91 -23.68
CA SER A 238 16.49 -14.98 -22.93
C SER A 238 15.67 -15.54 -21.75
N THR A 239 16.04 -16.73 -21.29
CA THR A 239 15.51 -17.34 -20.07
C THR A 239 15.68 -16.47 -18.82
N ALA A 240 16.83 -15.79 -18.68
CA ALA A 240 17.10 -14.91 -17.54
C ALA A 240 16.19 -13.66 -17.55
N GLU A 241 15.90 -13.12 -18.73
CA GLU A 241 14.97 -11.99 -18.91
C GLU A 241 13.52 -12.41 -18.62
N MET A 242 13.10 -13.57 -19.12
CA MET A 242 11.79 -14.14 -18.80
C MET A 242 11.62 -14.36 -17.30
N LEU A 243 12.61 -14.94 -16.62
CA LEU A 243 12.57 -15.11 -15.16
C LEU A 243 12.57 -13.76 -14.41
N LYS A 244 13.30 -12.74 -14.88
CA LYS A 244 13.24 -11.38 -14.32
C LYS A 244 11.82 -10.83 -14.36
N TYR A 245 11.18 -10.83 -15.53
CA TYR A 245 9.82 -10.28 -15.67
C TYR A 245 8.73 -11.17 -15.03
N LEU A 246 8.92 -12.49 -14.94
CA LEU A 246 8.00 -13.39 -14.22
C LEU A 246 7.96 -13.08 -12.71
N ASN A 247 9.12 -12.85 -12.08
CA ASN A 247 9.17 -12.39 -10.69
C ASN A 247 8.58 -10.97 -10.55
N GLU A 248 9.00 -10.03 -11.42
CA GLU A 248 8.55 -8.62 -11.40
C GLU A 248 7.01 -8.49 -11.41
N ARG A 249 6.32 -9.32 -12.20
CA ARG A 249 4.84 -9.37 -12.28
C ARG A 249 4.18 -9.71 -10.95
N PHE A 250 4.73 -10.68 -10.22
CA PHE A 250 4.23 -11.07 -8.90
C PHE A 250 4.59 -10.00 -7.85
N ASP A 251 5.85 -9.56 -7.85
CA ASP A 251 6.38 -8.58 -6.90
C ASP A 251 5.62 -7.24 -6.93
N LEU A 252 5.27 -6.73 -8.12
CA LEU A 252 4.51 -5.48 -8.28
C LEU A 252 3.10 -5.57 -7.67
N GLN A 253 2.49 -6.76 -7.65
CA GLN A 253 1.17 -6.98 -7.04
C GLN A 253 1.30 -7.22 -5.53
N ALA A 254 2.28 -8.01 -5.09
CA ALA A 254 2.58 -8.26 -3.68
C ALA A 254 3.01 -6.99 -2.91
N GLN A 255 3.57 -5.99 -3.63
CA GLN A 255 3.94 -4.69 -3.07
C GLN A 255 2.79 -3.66 -3.05
N TYR A 256 1.63 -3.96 -3.67
CA TYR A 256 0.51 -3.02 -3.70
C TYR A 256 -0.09 -2.79 -2.31
N LYS A 257 -0.39 -1.51 -2.00
CA LYS A 257 -1.03 -1.08 -0.76
C LYS A 257 -2.05 0.02 -1.06
N SER A 258 -3.33 -0.33 -1.00
CA SER A 258 -4.42 0.65 -1.01
C SER A 258 -4.30 1.60 0.19
N ALA A 259 -4.76 2.85 0.06
CA ALA A 259 -4.62 3.90 1.08
C ALA A 259 -5.45 3.67 2.38
N ASN A 260 -6.22 2.59 2.42
CA ASN A 260 -7.48 2.49 3.16
C ASN A 260 -7.44 1.76 4.54
N GLN A 261 -6.25 1.56 5.13
CA GLN A 261 -6.01 1.21 6.56
C GLN A 261 -6.27 -0.24 7.04
N ASP A 262 -5.88 -0.50 8.32
CA ASP A 262 -5.37 -1.80 8.76
C ASP A 262 -5.65 -2.12 10.27
N ARG A 263 -6.56 -3.08 10.59
CA ARG A 263 -6.76 -3.92 11.83
C ARG A 263 -8.19 -4.56 11.82
N TYR A 264 -8.86 -5.18 12.80
CA TYR A 264 -8.69 -5.52 14.24
C TYR A 264 -9.13 -6.99 14.53
N ASP A 265 -9.19 -7.39 15.82
CA ASP A 265 -9.45 -8.75 16.35
C ASP A 265 -10.94 -9.17 16.50
N GLY A 266 -11.15 -10.49 16.65
CA GLY A 266 -12.40 -11.10 17.17
C GLY A 266 -12.84 -12.34 16.38
N VAL A 267 -12.87 -13.53 17.00
CA VAL A 267 -12.90 -14.86 16.33
C VAL A 267 -11.70 -15.05 15.39
N THR A 268 -10.83 -16.00 15.73
CA THR A 268 -9.64 -16.33 14.93
C THR A 268 -10.06 -17.06 13.65
N VAL A 269 -9.85 -16.40 12.51
CA VAL A 269 -10.00 -16.95 11.15
C VAL A 269 -8.65 -16.83 10.46
N ASP A 270 -7.93 -17.95 10.33
CA ASP A 270 -6.66 -17.97 9.61
C ASP A 270 -6.92 -18.24 8.13
N ILE A 271 -6.51 -17.30 7.27
CA ILE A 271 -6.63 -17.38 5.81
C ILE A 271 -5.26 -17.67 5.22
N PHE A 272 -5.08 -18.88 4.70
CA PHE A 272 -3.86 -19.33 4.06
C PHE A 272 -3.98 -19.06 2.55
N ASN A 273 -3.33 -17.99 2.09
CA ASN A 273 -3.25 -17.60 0.69
C ASN A 273 -2.10 -18.35 0.02
N LEU A 274 -2.38 -19.21 -0.96
CA LEU A 274 -1.38 -20.10 -1.57
C LEU A 274 -1.31 -19.91 -3.08
N ASP A 275 -0.09 -19.87 -3.63
CA ASP A 275 0.08 -19.99 -5.08
C ASP A 275 -0.28 -21.43 -5.51
N THR A 276 -1.08 -21.53 -6.57
CA THR A 276 -1.49 -22.81 -7.17
C THR A 276 -1.26 -22.84 -8.68
N ASN A 277 -0.51 -21.89 -9.23
CA ASN A 277 -0.23 -21.75 -10.67
C ASN A 277 0.51 -22.96 -11.25
N TYR A 278 1.15 -23.80 -10.42
CA TYR A 278 1.68 -25.11 -10.82
C TYR A 278 0.63 -26.19 -11.18
N ALA A 279 -0.63 -25.79 -11.39
CA ALA A 279 -1.71 -26.63 -11.90
C ALA A 279 -1.34 -27.32 -13.24
N ASP A 280 -1.77 -28.57 -13.40
CA ASP A 280 -1.42 -29.39 -14.57
C ASP A 280 -2.26 -29.03 -15.81
N SER A 281 -3.41 -28.38 -15.62
CA SER A 281 -4.20 -27.74 -16.68
C SER A 281 -4.27 -26.22 -16.47
N HIS A 282 -4.17 -25.48 -17.58
CA HIS A 282 -4.35 -24.02 -17.69
C HIS A 282 -3.41 -23.09 -16.89
N GLY A 283 -2.67 -23.58 -15.89
CA GLY A 283 -1.66 -22.84 -15.14
C GLY A 283 -0.32 -22.71 -15.86
N ALA A 284 0.76 -23.11 -15.17
CA ALA A 284 2.15 -22.86 -15.54
C ALA A 284 2.47 -23.17 -17.01
N ARG A 285 1.95 -24.29 -17.55
CA ARG A 285 2.11 -24.65 -18.98
C ARG A 285 1.66 -23.52 -19.93
N GLN A 286 0.54 -22.86 -19.66
CA GLN A 286 0.05 -21.77 -20.51
C GLN A 286 0.89 -20.50 -20.32
N VAL A 287 1.19 -20.14 -19.06
CA VAL A 287 2.05 -19.00 -18.72
C VAL A 287 3.42 -19.13 -19.39
N CYS A 288 4.09 -20.27 -19.23
CA CYS A 288 5.43 -20.53 -19.75
C CYS A 288 5.48 -20.65 -21.29
N CYS A 289 4.47 -21.26 -21.93
CA CYS A 289 4.43 -21.31 -23.39
C CYS A 289 4.15 -19.95 -24.05
N GLN A 290 3.43 -19.02 -23.39
CA GLN A 290 3.11 -17.67 -23.92
C GLN A 290 2.45 -17.72 -25.34
N CYS A 291 1.62 -18.74 -25.59
CA CYS A 291 1.23 -19.15 -26.95
C CYS A 291 0.44 -18.08 -27.72
N TYR A 292 -0.39 -17.28 -27.04
CA TYR A 292 -1.10 -16.19 -27.72
C TYR A 292 -0.14 -15.10 -28.22
N GLY A 293 1.02 -14.92 -27.56
CA GLY A 293 2.09 -14.04 -28.04
C GLY A 293 2.69 -14.51 -29.36
N TYR A 294 3.12 -15.76 -29.42
CA TYR A 294 3.65 -16.36 -30.65
C TYR A 294 2.58 -16.43 -31.76
N SER A 295 1.33 -16.71 -31.42
CA SER A 295 0.20 -16.67 -32.35
C SER A 295 0.00 -15.27 -32.96
N GLN A 296 -0.02 -14.21 -32.15
CA GLN A 296 -0.17 -12.83 -32.65
C GLN A 296 1.05 -12.38 -33.48
N LYS A 297 2.27 -12.72 -33.04
CA LYS A 297 3.52 -12.26 -33.68
C LYS A 297 3.86 -13.02 -34.98
N TYR A 298 3.58 -14.32 -35.04
CA TYR A 298 4.00 -15.21 -36.13
C TYR A 298 2.84 -15.85 -36.91
N GLY A 299 1.58 -15.58 -36.54
CA GLY A 299 0.40 -16.07 -37.27
C GLY A 299 0.02 -17.52 -36.99
N TYR A 300 0.51 -18.12 -35.89
CA TYR A 300 0.07 -19.46 -35.48
C TYR A 300 -1.40 -19.49 -35.08
N ASP A 301 -2.03 -20.65 -35.21
CA ASP A 301 -3.45 -20.87 -34.93
C ASP A 301 -3.76 -20.80 -33.42
N SER A 302 -4.26 -19.66 -32.95
CA SER A 302 -4.62 -19.41 -31.54
C SER A 302 -5.65 -20.38 -30.97
N SER A 303 -6.42 -21.09 -31.81
CA SER A 303 -7.37 -22.08 -31.31
C SER A 303 -6.70 -23.31 -30.68
N LYS A 304 -5.41 -23.52 -30.94
CA LYS A 304 -4.60 -24.64 -30.44
C LYS A 304 -3.78 -24.31 -29.19
N CYS A 305 -3.83 -23.08 -28.66
CA CYS A 305 -2.99 -22.69 -27.52
C CYS A 305 -3.30 -23.43 -26.20
N ASN A 306 -4.39 -24.20 -26.13
CA ASN A 306 -4.65 -25.14 -25.03
C ASN A 306 -3.89 -26.47 -25.18
N ASP A 307 -3.58 -26.86 -26.41
CA ASP A 307 -2.97 -28.15 -26.78
C ASP A 307 -1.45 -28.07 -26.97
N VAL A 308 -0.89 -26.86 -27.10
CA VAL A 308 0.54 -26.58 -27.33
C VAL A 308 1.45 -27.14 -26.22
N VAL A 309 2.58 -27.74 -26.62
CA VAL A 309 3.55 -28.43 -25.75
C VAL A 309 4.98 -27.90 -25.93
N PRO A 310 5.92 -28.19 -25.00
CA PRO A 310 7.32 -27.80 -25.15
C PRO A 310 7.93 -28.38 -26.42
N GLY A 311 8.66 -27.55 -27.16
CA GLY A 311 9.18 -27.88 -28.49
C GLY A 311 8.27 -27.53 -29.66
N ASP A 312 7.00 -27.17 -29.43
CA ASP A 312 6.18 -26.56 -30.48
C ASP A 312 6.71 -25.16 -30.82
N PRO A 313 6.72 -24.74 -32.11
CA PRO A 313 7.12 -23.39 -32.51
C PRO A 313 6.30 -22.24 -31.87
N ALA A 314 5.17 -22.56 -31.23
CA ALA A 314 4.31 -21.62 -30.51
C ALA A 314 4.44 -21.68 -28.97
N CYS A 315 5.45 -22.39 -28.43
CA CYS A 315 5.71 -22.48 -26.99
C CYS A 315 7.12 -21.95 -26.65
N ALA A 316 7.21 -20.90 -25.84
CA ALA A 316 8.46 -20.41 -25.23
C ALA A 316 9.61 -20.11 -26.22
N GLY A 317 9.54 -18.95 -26.87
CA GLY A 317 10.61 -18.38 -27.67
C GLY A 317 10.69 -18.90 -29.11
N ASN A 318 11.37 -18.14 -29.96
CA ASN A 318 11.61 -18.46 -31.36
C ASN A 318 12.04 -19.93 -31.58
N CYS A 319 11.16 -20.70 -32.23
CA CYS A 319 11.32 -22.13 -32.54
C CYS A 319 11.26 -23.13 -31.36
N GLY A 320 10.63 -22.80 -30.23
CA GLY A 320 10.19 -23.82 -29.26
C GLY A 320 11.20 -24.18 -28.18
N SER A 321 11.72 -23.19 -27.42
CA SER A 321 12.79 -23.42 -26.45
C SER A 321 12.34 -24.21 -25.22
N ALA A 322 12.64 -25.51 -25.22
CA ALA A 322 12.42 -26.39 -24.08
C ALA A 322 13.16 -25.90 -22.82
N ASP A 323 14.39 -25.38 -22.95
CA ASP A 323 15.16 -24.86 -21.80
C ASP A 323 14.51 -23.63 -21.16
N MET A 324 13.94 -22.73 -21.97
CA MET A 324 13.21 -21.57 -21.45
C MET A 324 11.87 -21.98 -20.84
N TYR A 325 11.14 -22.92 -21.46
CA TYR A 325 9.91 -23.47 -20.87
C TYR A 325 10.19 -24.14 -19.51
N ASN A 326 11.18 -25.03 -19.45
CA ASN A 326 11.52 -25.79 -18.24
C ASN A 326 11.91 -24.86 -17.10
N ALA A 327 12.75 -23.85 -17.34
CA ALA A 327 13.14 -22.90 -16.30
C ALA A 327 11.96 -22.07 -15.75
N CYS A 328 10.95 -21.76 -16.57
CA CYS A 328 9.71 -21.14 -16.11
C CYS A 328 8.87 -22.11 -15.25
N MET A 329 8.76 -23.38 -15.66
CA MET A 329 8.10 -24.41 -14.86
C MET A 329 8.80 -24.61 -13.51
N ASP A 330 10.13 -24.76 -13.51
CA ASP A 330 10.95 -24.93 -12.30
C ASP A 330 10.73 -23.79 -11.29
N GLN A 331 10.60 -22.54 -11.76
CA GLN A 331 10.30 -21.39 -10.90
C GLN A 331 8.91 -21.46 -10.26
N ILE A 332 7.88 -21.83 -11.03
CA ILE A 332 6.49 -21.92 -10.54
C ILE A 332 6.30 -23.15 -9.64
N ASP A 333 6.92 -24.29 -9.96
CA ASP A 333 6.97 -25.47 -9.09
C ASP A 333 7.74 -25.16 -7.79
N ALA A 334 8.80 -24.35 -7.82
CA ALA A 334 9.51 -23.90 -6.61
C ALA A 334 8.62 -23.02 -5.70
N TRP A 335 7.89 -22.06 -6.28
CA TRP A 335 6.90 -21.25 -5.54
C TRP A 335 5.80 -22.11 -4.93
N ALA A 336 5.31 -23.13 -5.65
CA ALA A 336 4.30 -24.06 -5.15
C ALA A 336 4.83 -24.99 -4.06
N VAL A 337 6.08 -25.46 -4.16
CA VAL A 337 6.74 -26.23 -3.11
C VAL A 337 6.88 -25.41 -1.83
N ASP A 338 7.35 -24.16 -1.89
CA ASP A 338 7.48 -23.34 -0.69
C ASP A 338 6.11 -22.96 -0.10
N SER A 339 5.14 -22.60 -0.96
CA SER A 339 3.74 -22.37 -0.55
C SER A 339 3.15 -23.57 0.19
N TYR A 340 3.31 -24.79 -0.36
CA TYR A 340 2.86 -26.02 0.31
C TYR A 340 3.61 -26.27 1.62
N MET A 341 4.94 -26.08 1.64
CA MET A 341 5.76 -26.37 2.81
C MET A 341 5.56 -25.37 3.95
N GLN A 342 5.28 -24.10 3.64
CA GLN A 342 4.87 -23.07 4.60
C GLN A 342 3.46 -23.34 5.12
N ALA A 343 2.50 -23.62 4.23
CA ALA A 343 1.14 -24.06 4.60
C ALA A 343 1.16 -25.28 5.53
N ALA A 344 1.98 -26.29 5.22
CA ALA A 344 2.12 -27.51 6.02
C ALA A 344 2.72 -27.29 7.42
N ARG A 345 3.44 -26.17 7.64
CA ARG A 345 3.86 -25.70 8.97
C ARG A 345 2.70 -24.97 9.65
N ASP A 346 2.22 -23.89 9.02
CA ASP A 346 1.37 -22.90 9.68
C ASP A 346 -0.04 -23.42 9.96
N MET A 347 -0.63 -24.18 9.02
CA MET A 347 -1.95 -24.79 9.24
C MET A 347 -1.95 -25.80 10.38
N LYS A 348 -0.81 -26.47 10.63
CA LYS A 348 -0.65 -27.43 11.73
C LYS A 348 -0.33 -26.75 13.07
N ALA A 349 0.35 -25.59 13.03
CA ALA A 349 0.57 -24.75 14.21
C ALA A 349 -0.68 -23.93 14.61
N SER A 350 -1.53 -23.58 13.65
CA SER A 350 -2.74 -22.78 13.85
C SER A 350 -3.74 -23.44 14.81
N THR A 351 -4.22 -22.64 15.76
CA THR A 351 -5.32 -22.96 16.69
C THR A 351 -6.59 -22.16 16.37
N ALA A 352 -6.73 -21.65 15.14
CA ALA A 352 -7.86 -20.81 14.74
C ALA A 352 -9.20 -21.58 14.72
N THR A 353 -10.28 -20.87 15.03
CA THR A 353 -11.65 -21.44 15.05
C THR A 353 -12.08 -21.87 13.65
N PHE A 354 -11.68 -21.08 12.65
CA PHE A 354 -11.81 -21.42 11.24
C PHE A 354 -10.44 -21.31 10.56
N LYS A 355 -10.13 -22.31 9.74
CA LYS A 355 -8.96 -22.32 8.86
C LYS A 355 -9.46 -22.35 7.42
N ILE A 356 -9.09 -21.35 6.64
CA ILE A 356 -9.57 -21.12 5.28
C ILE A 356 -8.37 -21.19 4.34
N ILE A 357 -8.47 -21.97 3.27
CA ILE A 357 -7.53 -21.87 2.16
C ILE A 357 -8.12 -20.95 1.08
N ASN A 358 -7.28 -20.03 0.58
CA ASN A 358 -7.57 -19.18 -0.56
C ASN A 358 -6.53 -19.47 -1.66
N THR A 359 -7.00 -19.70 -2.88
CA THR A 359 -6.21 -20.10 -4.05
C THR A 359 -6.88 -19.63 -5.33
N HIS A 360 -6.21 -19.77 -6.48
CA HIS A 360 -6.86 -19.62 -7.78
C HIS A 360 -7.38 -20.95 -8.31
N TYR A 361 -6.56 -22.01 -8.28
CA TYR A 361 -6.92 -23.33 -8.82
C TYR A 361 -7.51 -24.29 -7.79
N SER A 362 -8.65 -24.89 -8.13
CA SER A 362 -9.14 -26.12 -7.49
C SER A 362 -8.17 -27.30 -7.73
N PRO A 363 -7.72 -28.00 -6.66
CA PRO A 363 -6.92 -29.23 -6.79
C PRO A 363 -7.65 -30.37 -7.52
N HIS A 364 -8.98 -30.38 -7.55
CA HIS A 364 -9.76 -31.51 -8.09
C HIS A 364 -10.20 -31.32 -9.55
N PHE A 365 -10.15 -30.10 -10.09
CA PHE A 365 -10.37 -29.84 -11.52
C PHE A 365 -9.06 -29.64 -12.29
N HIS A 366 -8.00 -29.14 -11.64
CA HIS A 366 -6.81 -28.65 -12.34
C HIS A 366 -5.49 -29.34 -11.96
N MET A 367 -5.53 -30.32 -11.06
CA MET A 367 -4.35 -31.10 -10.68
C MET A 367 -4.58 -32.60 -10.88
N THR A 368 -3.49 -33.29 -11.21
CA THR A 368 -3.38 -34.74 -11.24
C THR A 368 -3.78 -35.37 -9.90
N PRO A 369 -4.28 -36.63 -9.90
CA PRO A 369 -4.72 -37.30 -8.67
C PRO A 369 -3.69 -37.28 -7.53
N ASP A 370 -2.39 -37.34 -7.84
CA ASP A 370 -1.34 -37.32 -6.83
C ASP A 370 -1.09 -35.92 -6.23
N LYS A 371 -1.12 -34.86 -7.05
CA LYS A 371 -1.10 -33.47 -6.55
C LYS A 371 -2.37 -33.15 -5.74
N MET A 372 -3.53 -33.63 -6.20
CA MET A 372 -4.81 -33.49 -5.49
C MET A 372 -4.82 -34.20 -4.12
N LYS A 373 -4.38 -35.46 -4.06
CA LYS A 373 -4.24 -36.22 -2.80
C LYS A 373 -3.31 -35.53 -1.79
N LYS A 374 -2.22 -34.90 -2.24
CA LYS A 374 -1.30 -34.14 -1.38
C LYS A 374 -2.01 -32.97 -0.67
N TRP A 375 -2.78 -32.17 -1.40
CA TRP A 375 -3.58 -31.09 -0.79
C TRP A 375 -4.70 -31.62 0.09
N TYR A 376 -5.44 -32.65 -0.35
CA TYR A 376 -6.51 -33.28 0.43
C TYR A 376 -5.99 -33.88 1.74
N LYS A 377 -4.73 -34.35 1.78
CA LYS A 377 -4.10 -34.77 3.03
C LYS A 377 -3.77 -33.60 3.92
N LEU A 378 -3.20 -32.51 3.39
CA LEU A 378 -2.89 -31.34 4.18
C LEU A 378 -4.15 -30.71 4.81
N THR A 379 -5.24 -30.55 4.04
CA THR A 379 -6.50 -30.02 4.58
C THR A 379 -7.07 -30.87 5.69
N LYS A 380 -7.06 -32.19 5.52
CA LYS A 380 -7.50 -33.15 6.56
C LYS A 380 -6.59 -33.14 7.78
N ASP A 381 -5.27 -33.23 7.61
CA ASP A 381 -4.29 -33.26 8.70
C ASP A 381 -4.33 -31.99 9.57
N ALA A 382 -4.74 -30.85 9.02
CA ALA A 382 -4.75 -29.56 9.70
C ALA A 382 -6.15 -29.06 10.15
N ASN A 383 -7.22 -29.79 9.83
CA ASN A 383 -8.62 -29.42 10.08
C ASN A 383 -9.04 -28.12 9.38
N VAL A 384 -8.78 -28.02 8.07
CA VAL A 384 -9.22 -26.90 7.22
C VAL A 384 -10.74 -26.97 7.00
N ALA A 385 -11.44 -25.86 7.21
CA ALA A 385 -12.90 -25.79 7.16
C ALA A 385 -13.44 -25.58 5.73
N ILE A 386 -12.77 -24.77 4.90
CA ILE A 386 -13.15 -24.50 3.51
C ILE A 386 -11.92 -24.14 2.65
N TRP A 387 -12.02 -24.45 1.35
CA TRP A 387 -11.08 -24.09 0.29
C TRP A 387 -11.81 -23.23 -0.75
N PHE A 388 -11.42 -21.96 -0.91
CA PHE A 388 -11.89 -21.08 -1.97
C PHE A 388 -10.95 -21.08 -3.18
N ASN A 389 -11.53 -20.95 -4.38
CA ASN A 389 -10.85 -20.96 -5.67
C ASN A 389 -11.69 -20.21 -6.73
N GLY A 390 -11.10 -19.90 -7.88
CA GLY A 390 -11.72 -19.26 -9.04
C GLY A 390 -11.50 -20.09 -10.31
N HIS A 391 -10.97 -19.47 -11.36
CA HIS A 391 -10.51 -20.03 -12.64
C HIS A 391 -11.57 -20.70 -13.53
N THR A 392 -12.58 -21.36 -12.96
CA THR A 392 -13.63 -22.07 -13.70
C THR A 392 -14.72 -21.14 -14.25
N HIS A 393 -14.72 -19.86 -13.85
CA HIS A 393 -15.67 -18.81 -14.26
C HIS A 393 -17.15 -19.23 -14.05
N GLY A 394 -17.41 -19.94 -12.96
CA GLY A 394 -18.74 -20.41 -12.56
C GLY A 394 -18.87 -20.52 -11.03
N PHE A 395 -20.05 -20.87 -10.55
CA PHE A 395 -20.27 -21.15 -9.11
C PHE A 395 -20.56 -22.64 -8.90
N ASN A 396 -19.84 -23.25 -7.98
CA ASN A 396 -20.00 -24.64 -7.55
C ASN A 396 -19.75 -24.76 -6.04
N HIS A 397 -20.27 -25.82 -5.45
CA HIS A 397 -19.96 -26.24 -4.09
C HIS A 397 -19.75 -27.76 -4.08
N ASP A 398 -18.52 -28.16 -3.77
CA ASP A 398 -18.07 -29.56 -3.72
C ASP A 398 -17.57 -29.91 -2.32
N ILE A 399 -18.00 -31.07 -1.81
CA ILE A 399 -17.48 -31.66 -0.57
C ILE A 399 -16.47 -32.74 -0.94
N ALA A 400 -15.24 -32.63 -0.44
CA ALA A 400 -14.16 -33.59 -0.67
C ALA A 400 -14.31 -34.83 0.23
N ASN A 401 -14.44 -36.01 -0.38
CA ASN A 401 -14.42 -37.30 0.31
C ASN A 401 -13.96 -38.40 -0.67
N TRP A 402 -12.64 -38.54 -0.84
CA TRP A 402 -11.95 -39.48 -1.74
C TRP A 402 -12.16 -39.31 -3.25
N GLY A 403 -13.31 -38.77 -3.66
CA GLY A 403 -13.44 -37.91 -4.84
C GLY A 403 -14.10 -36.59 -4.42
N THR A 404 -14.52 -35.79 -5.39
CA THR A 404 -15.49 -34.72 -5.13
C THR A 404 -16.90 -35.27 -5.12
N ARG A 405 -17.69 -34.84 -4.14
CA ARG A 405 -19.15 -34.87 -4.23
C ARG A 405 -19.66 -33.45 -4.36
N THR A 406 -20.01 -33.08 -5.59
CA THR A 406 -20.73 -31.86 -5.89
C THR A 406 -22.07 -31.84 -5.15
N GLN A 407 -22.31 -30.78 -4.38
CA GLN A 407 -23.60 -30.50 -3.75
C GLN A 407 -24.46 -29.63 -4.68
N TRP A 408 -23.84 -28.62 -5.29
CA TRP A 408 -24.52 -27.65 -6.15
C TRP A 408 -23.59 -27.08 -7.23
N VAL A 409 -24.17 -26.68 -8.37
CA VAL A 409 -23.55 -25.89 -9.44
C VAL A 409 -24.60 -24.92 -9.97
N ALA A 410 -24.25 -23.65 -10.16
CA ALA A 410 -25.16 -22.67 -10.74
C ALA A 410 -25.49 -23.00 -12.20
N ALA A 411 -26.78 -23.04 -12.51
CA ALA A 411 -27.25 -23.20 -13.89
C ALA A 411 -27.12 -21.88 -14.67
N GLY A 412 -26.66 -21.95 -15.93
CA GLY A 412 -26.61 -20.80 -16.83
C GLY A 412 -25.23 -20.14 -16.89
N ASN A 413 -25.18 -18.82 -16.64
CA ASN A 413 -23.96 -18.02 -16.71
C ASN A 413 -23.95 -17.07 -15.50
N PRO A 414 -23.39 -17.49 -14.35
CA PRO A 414 -23.53 -16.76 -13.11
C PRO A 414 -22.61 -15.53 -13.02
N TYR A 415 -23.06 -14.51 -12.29
CA TYR A 415 -22.31 -13.32 -11.92
C TYR A 415 -22.61 -12.96 -10.45
N GLY A 416 -21.59 -12.56 -9.70
CA GLY A 416 -21.70 -12.21 -8.28
C GLY A 416 -20.47 -12.60 -7.46
N TYR A 417 -20.69 -12.98 -6.21
CA TYR A 417 -19.66 -13.31 -5.20
C TYR A 417 -20.30 -14.13 -4.06
N MET A 418 -19.51 -14.51 -3.06
CA MET A 418 -19.97 -15.16 -1.83
C MET A 418 -20.00 -14.17 -0.66
N GLU A 419 -21.08 -14.18 0.10
CA GLU A 419 -21.17 -13.56 1.43
C GLU A 419 -20.80 -14.60 2.49
N LEU A 420 -19.93 -14.22 3.42
CA LEU A 420 -19.45 -15.07 4.51
C LEU A 420 -19.90 -14.49 5.84
N THR A 421 -20.64 -15.26 6.65
CA THR A 421 -21.05 -14.88 8.01
C THR A 421 -20.53 -15.89 9.02
N PHE A 422 -19.71 -15.43 9.96
CA PHE A 422 -19.05 -16.27 10.94
C PHE A 422 -19.73 -16.13 12.30
N SER A 423 -19.96 -17.25 12.97
CA SER A 423 -20.37 -17.33 14.37
C SER A 423 -19.30 -18.09 15.17
N LYS A 424 -19.58 -18.45 16.43
CA LYS A 424 -18.68 -19.28 17.25
C LYS A 424 -18.44 -20.68 16.67
N ASP A 425 -19.52 -21.34 16.22
CA ASP A 425 -19.49 -22.77 15.87
C ASP A 425 -19.71 -23.02 14.36
N TRP A 426 -20.14 -22.00 13.61
CA TRP A 426 -20.56 -22.11 12.19
C TRP A 426 -20.09 -20.94 11.33
N LEU A 427 -19.70 -21.25 10.08
CA LEU A 427 -19.50 -20.33 8.96
C LEU A 427 -20.64 -20.54 7.95
N LYS A 428 -21.50 -19.55 7.78
CA LYS A 428 -22.50 -19.49 6.71
C LYS A 428 -21.83 -18.93 5.44
N VAL A 429 -21.84 -19.71 4.37
CA VAL A 429 -21.43 -19.29 3.02
C VAL A 429 -22.71 -19.16 2.18
N GLN A 430 -22.94 -18.00 1.56
CA GLN A 430 -24.10 -17.78 0.70
C GLN A 430 -23.72 -17.09 -0.61
N PHE A 431 -24.14 -17.65 -1.75
CA PHE A 431 -23.89 -17.05 -3.06
C PHE A 431 -24.84 -15.87 -3.31
N ALA A 432 -24.29 -14.72 -3.69
CA ALA A 432 -25.01 -13.48 -3.98
C ALA A 432 -24.96 -13.15 -5.48
N SER A 433 -26.07 -12.59 -5.99
CA SER A 433 -26.37 -12.39 -7.41
C SER A 433 -27.22 -11.13 -7.60
N PHE A 434 -27.33 -10.63 -8.83
CA PHE A 434 -28.34 -9.64 -9.22
C PHE A 434 -29.77 -10.15 -8.91
N ASP A 435 -30.64 -9.26 -8.42
CA ASP A 435 -32.10 -9.50 -8.38
C ASP A 435 -32.78 -9.23 -9.74
N THR A 436 -34.10 -9.43 -9.80
CA THR A 436 -34.90 -9.30 -11.03
C THR A 436 -35.23 -7.85 -11.43
N LYS A 437 -34.75 -6.84 -10.68
CA LYS A 437 -34.98 -5.42 -10.97
C LYS A 437 -33.85 -4.80 -11.79
N TRP A 438 -32.68 -5.44 -11.83
CA TRP A 438 -31.56 -5.01 -12.65
C TRP A 438 -31.92 -4.97 -14.13
N GLN A 439 -31.68 -3.83 -14.77
CA GLN A 439 -31.77 -3.65 -16.22
C GLN A 439 -30.43 -3.13 -16.71
N PHE A 440 -29.80 -3.84 -17.65
CA PHE A 440 -28.42 -3.57 -18.05
C PHE A 440 -28.36 -2.79 -19.37
N GLY A 441 -27.79 -1.58 -19.34
CA GLY A 441 -27.73 -0.67 -20.49
C GLY A 441 -26.82 -1.14 -21.64
N GLY A 442 -26.03 -2.19 -21.39
CA GLY A 442 -25.12 -2.77 -22.36
C GLY A 442 -23.95 -1.87 -22.68
N LEU A 443 -23.76 -1.46 -23.94
CA LEU A 443 -22.60 -0.61 -24.28
C LEU A 443 -22.67 0.75 -23.57
N ASN A 444 -23.87 1.29 -23.33
CA ASN A 444 -24.06 2.48 -22.52
C ASN A 444 -24.27 2.10 -21.05
N PHE A 445 -23.27 2.31 -20.20
CA PHE A 445 -23.38 2.05 -18.75
C PHE A 445 -24.49 2.89 -18.11
N ALA A 446 -24.73 4.12 -18.58
CA ALA A 446 -25.68 5.06 -18.01
C ALA A 446 -27.16 4.65 -18.19
N ASP A 447 -27.47 3.76 -19.14
CA ASP A 447 -28.82 3.20 -19.31
C ASP A 447 -29.12 2.04 -18.33
N THR A 448 -28.23 1.78 -17.36
CA THR A 448 -28.39 0.72 -16.36
C THR A 448 -29.29 1.16 -15.22
N VAL A 449 -30.34 0.38 -14.96
CA VAL A 449 -31.14 0.48 -13.73
C VAL A 449 -30.59 -0.52 -12.71
N GLN A 450 -30.00 -0.01 -11.63
CA GLN A 450 -29.50 -0.83 -10.53
C GLN A 450 -30.65 -1.47 -9.75
N GLY A 451 -30.59 -2.79 -9.57
CA GLY A 451 -31.50 -3.57 -8.73
C GLY A 451 -30.91 -3.89 -7.35
N GLY A 452 -31.54 -4.85 -6.67
CA GLY A 452 -31.09 -5.35 -5.37
C GLY A 452 -30.18 -6.59 -5.46
N ILE A 453 -29.95 -7.19 -4.29
CA ILE A 453 -29.23 -8.46 -4.13
C ILE A 453 -30.24 -9.62 -4.09
N ARG A 454 -30.01 -10.65 -4.90
CA ARG A 454 -30.59 -11.99 -4.71
C ARG A 454 -29.56 -12.89 -4.04
N ARG A 455 -29.93 -13.44 -2.89
CA ARG A 455 -29.17 -14.48 -2.19
C ARG A 455 -29.67 -15.85 -2.65
N GLY A 456 -28.76 -16.75 -2.95
CA GLY A 456 -29.02 -18.07 -3.54
C GLY A 456 -28.56 -19.22 -2.64
N HIS A 457 -27.96 -20.24 -3.26
CA HIS A 457 -27.39 -21.41 -2.59
C HIS A 457 -26.56 -21.04 -1.37
N CYS A 458 -26.74 -21.79 -0.28
CA CYS A 458 -26.26 -21.44 1.04
C CYS A 458 -25.97 -22.68 1.89
N TRP A 459 -24.82 -22.70 2.54
CA TRP A 459 -24.39 -23.79 3.42
C TRP A 459 -23.77 -23.28 4.72
N HIS A 460 -24.01 -24.01 5.81
CA HIS A 460 -23.38 -23.79 7.11
C HIS A 460 -22.30 -24.84 7.34
N ILE A 461 -21.05 -24.37 7.35
CA ILE A 461 -19.84 -25.16 7.55
C ILE A 461 -19.47 -25.09 9.04
N PRO A 462 -19.23 -26.20 9.72
CA PRO A 462 -18.94 -26.19 11.15
C PRO A 462 -17.47 -25.81 11.41
N SER A 463 -17.18 -25.28 12.61
CA SER A 463 -15.82 -24.87 12.99
C SER A 463 -14.83 -26.03 13.07
N ALA A 464 -13.53 -25.73 13.03
CA ALA A 464 -12.45 -26.71 12.84
C ALA A 464 -12.48 -27.90 13.83
N ASN A 465 -12.96 -27.68 15.06
CA ASN A 465 -13.14 -28.72 16.08
C ASN A 465 -14.12 -29.84 15.67
N TYR A 466 -15.09 -29.53 14.81
CA TYR A 466 -16.09 -30.45 14.29
C TYR A 466 -15.69 -30.97 12.90
N THR A 467 -15.03 -30.15 12.07
CA THR A 467 -14.42 -30.62 10.81
C THR A 467 -13.39 -31.72 11.06
N ALA A 468 -12.61 -31.60 12.15
CA ALA A 468 -11.69 -32.64 12.64
C ALA A 468 -12.37 -33.99 12.92
N LEU A 469 -13.66 -33.97 13.27
CA LEU A 469 -14.48 -35.15 13.54
C LEU A 469 -15.25 -35.62 12.29
N GLY A 470 -15.00 -35.03 11.12
CA GLY A 470 -15.65 -35.38 9.85
C GLY A 470 -17.04 -34.76 9.64
N ALA A 471 -17.40 -33.71 10.39
CA ALA A 471 -18.70 -33.05 10.25
C ALA A 471 -18.82 -32.29 8.91
N LEU A 472 -19.89 -32.54 8.15
CA LEU A 472 -20.07 -32.04 6.77
C LEU A 472 -20.85 -30.72 6.65
N GLY A 473 -21.35 -30.18 7.76
CA GLY A 473 -22.26 -29.04 7.76
C GLY A 473 -23.70 -29.38 7.39
N VAL A 474 -24.49 -28.35 7.06
CA VAL A 474 -25.91 -28.46 6.64
C VAL A 474 -26.28 -27.34 5.64
N PRO A 475 -27.27 -27.53 4.76
CA PRO A 475 -27.82 -26.42 3.97
C PRO A 475 -28.50 -25.39 4.86
N CYS A 476 -28.55 -24.14 4.39
CA CYS A 476 -29.34 -23.10 5.05
C CYS A 476 -30.85 -23.32 4.83
N LYS A 477 -31.69 -22.87 5.79
CA LYS A 477 -33.15 -22.89 5.67
C LYS A 477 -33.65 -22.05 4.48
N ASP A 478 -32.91 -20.99 4.14
CA ASP A 478 -33.21 -20.04 3.06
C ASP A 478 -32.37 -20.29 1.78
N SER A 479 -31.91 -21.52 1.53
CA SER A 479 -31.10 -21.84 0.33
C SER A 479 -31.96 -21.90 -0.94
N ASP A 480 -31.75 -20.95 -1.86
CA ASP A 480 -32.29 -21.01 -3.24
C ASP A 480 -31.23 -21.57 -4.20
N ASP A 481 -31.28 -22.89 -4.36
CA ASP A 481 -30.41 -23.68 -5.25
C ASP A 481 -30.77 -23.52 -6.75
N GLY A 482 -31.72 -22.64 -7.08
CA GLY A 482 -32.17 -22.39 -8.46
C GLY A 482 -31.15 -21.63 -9.33
N VAL A 483 -31.66 -20.95 -10.36
CA VAL A 483 -30.82 -20.23 -11.35
C VAL A 483 -30.25 -18.95 -10.73
N VAL A 484 -29.14 -19.08 -9.99
CA VAL A 484 -28.36 -17.96 -9.45
C VAL A 484 -27.51 -17.32 -10.56
N GLY A 485 -27.43 -15.98 -10.57
CA GLY A 485 -26.49 -15.23 -11.40
C GLY A 485 -26.89 -15.00 -12.87
N ALA A 486 -27.88 -15.71 -13.41
CA ALA A 486 -28.38 -15.43 -14.76
C ALA A 486 -29.30 -14.19 -14.77
N PRO A 487 -29.03 -13.17 -15.61
CA PRO A 487 -29.96 -12.05 -15.82
C PRO A 487 -31.28 -12.56 -16.41
N ILE A 488 -32.42 -12.22 -15.78
CA ILE A 488 -33.74 -12.53 -16.36
C ILE A 488 -34.07 -11.50 -17.45
N VAL A 489 -33.43 -11.66 -18.62
CA VAL A 489 -33.80 -10.93 -19.83
C VAL A 489 -35.26 -11.29 -20.18
N PRO A 490 -36.15 -10.31 -20.41
CA PRO A 490 -37.57 -10.59 -20.68
C PRO A 490 -37.76 -11.57 -21.84
N ALA A 491 -38.51 -12.64 -21.57
CA ALA A 491 -38.50 -13.83 -22.41
C ALA A 491 -39.04 -13.57 -23.84
N ARG A 492 -38.14 -13.67 -24.83
CA ARG A 492 -38.49 -14.15 -26.18
C ARG A 492 -37.91 -15.55 -26.35
N THR A 493 -38.78 -16.52 -26.11
CA THR A 493 -38.74 -17.91 -26.62
C THR A 493 -37.39 -18.46 -27.08
N GLU A 494 -36.70 -19.18 -26.20
CA GLU A 494 -36.13 -20.48 -26.57
C GLU A 494 -36.02 -21.36 -25.33
N ALA A 495 -36.73 -22.50 -25.33
CA ALA A 495 -36.76 -23.45 -24.25
C ALA A 495 -36.49 -24.86 -24.80
N ALA A 496 -35.87 -25.69 -23.96
CA ALA A 496 -35.64 -27.13 -24.18
C ALA A 496 -34.81 -27.52 -25.43
N SER A 497 -33.50 -27.71 -25.23
CA SER A 497 -32.95 -29.08 -25.25
C SER A 497 -31.53 -29.12 -24.69
N LEU A 498 -31.26 -30.09 -23.79
CA LEU A 498 -30.05 -30.93 -23.67
C LEU A 498 -29.95 -31.54 -22.26
N LEU A 499 -30.69 -32.63 -22.05
CA LEU A 499 -30.26 -33.65 -21.07
C LEU A 499 -29.25 -34.58 -21.76
N GLY A 500 -28.21 -35.00 -21.03
CA GLY A 500 -27.07 -35.72 -21.60
C GLY A 500 -27.32 -37.21 -21.86
N GLY A 501 -26.45 -37.80 -22.68
CA GLY A 501 -26.37 -39.25 -22.92
C GLY A 501 -25.16 -39.60 -23.78
N GLY A 502 -24.26 -40.45 -23.26
CA GLY A 502 -23.06 -40.88 -23.97
C GLY A 502 -23.27 -42.15 -24.82
N GLY A 503 -22.52 -42.30 -25.91
CA GLY A 503 -22.54 -43.46 -26.80
C GLY A 503 -21.36 -43.43 -27.78
N ALA A 504 -20.96 -44.59 -28.33
CA ALA A 504 -19.65 -44.74 -28.97
C ALA A 504 -19.67 -45.22 -30.44
N ARG A 505 -18.59 -44.84 -31.16
CA ARG A 505 -18.06 -45.38 -32.44
C ARG A 505 -18.77 -45.06 -33.78
N ALA A 506 -17.95 -45.19 -34.83
CA ALA A 506 -18.23 -45.49 -36.24
C ALA A 506 -18.57 -44.33 -37.23
N SER A 507 -17.51 -43.83 -37.87
CA SER A 507 -17.36 -43.61 -39.33
C SER A 507 -18.60 -43.40 -40.23
N SER A 508 -18.62 -42.27 -40.94
CA SER A 508 -18.65 -42.27 -42.42
C SER A 508 -18.25 -40.90 -42.98
N ALA A 509 -17.66 -40.88 -44.18
CA ALA A 509 -17.37 -39.64 -44.92
C ALA A 509 -18.45 -39.36 -45.97
N LYS A 510 -18.63 -38.09 -46.36
CA LYS A 510 -18.91 -37.69 -47.75
C LYS A 510 -18.77 -36.19 -48.00
N ASN A 511 -18.46 -35.89 -49.26
CA ASN A 511 -18.33 -34.55 -49.86
C ASN A 511 -19.67 -33.77 -49.80
N THR A 512 -19.73 -32.45 -50.04
CA THR A 512 -19.72 -31.92 -51.43
C THR A 512 -19.46 -30.41 -51.55
N LYS A 513 -18.47 -30.09 -52.41
CA LYS A 513 -18.24 -28.93 -53.30
C LYS A 513 -18.98 -27.57 -53.10
N PHE A 514 -18.16 -26.51 -53.14
CA PHE A 514 -18.26 -25.28 -53.96
C PHE A 514 -19.64 -24.73 -54.41
N ILE A 515 -19.84 -23.43 -54.17
CA ILE A 515 -20.17 -22.47 -55.24
C ILE A 515 -19.20 -21.28 -55.14
N VAL A 516 -18.77 -20.75 -56.30
CA VAL A 516 -17.98 -19.50 -56.42
C VAL A 516 -18.88 -18.42 -57.00
N LEU A 517 -18.82 -17.20 -56.46
CA LEU A 517 -19.28 -15.99 -57.14
C LEU A 517 -18.41 -14.82 -56.69
N GLY A 518 -17.89 -14.04 -57.64
CA GLY A 518 -17.11 -12.84 -57.40
C GLY A 518 -17.31 -11.84 -58.53
N VAL A 519 -17.27 -10.55 -58.19
CA VAL A 519 -17.32 -9.40 -59.11
C VAL A 519 -16.39 -8.32 -58.55
N ALA A 520 -15.75 -7.52 -59.40
CA ALA A 520 -14.75 -6.53 -58.99
C ALA A 520 -14.89 -5.18 -59.72
N ALA A 521 -14.72 -4.08 -58.96
CA ALA A 521 -14.34 -2.73 -59.37
C ALA A 521 -13.95 -1.97 -58.08
N VAL A 522 -12.86 -1.19 -57.88
CA VAL A 522 -11.91 -0.42 -58.72
C VAL A 522 -12.32 1.04 -58.97
N ALA A 523 -11.37 1.96 -58.69
CA ALA A 523 -11.29 3.42 -58.93
C ALA A 523 -11.85 4.40 -57.86
N ALA A 524 -11.36 5.66 -57.71
CA ALA A 524 -9.98 6.23 -57.67
C ALA A 524 -9.97 7.77 -57.47
N VAL A 525 -9.03 8.33 -56.65
CA VAL A 525 -8.50 9.74 -56.66
C VAL A 525 -9.55 10.84 -56.28
N SER A 526 -9.31 12.08 -55.80
CA SER A 526 -8.17 13.03 -55.54
C SER A 526 -8.50 13.90 -54.27
N THR A 527 -7.84 14.98 -53.81
CA THR A 527 -6.46 15.57 -53.74
C THR A 527 -6.57 17.11 -53.65
N GLY A 528 -6.00 17.76 -52.60
CA GLY A 528 -5.63 19.22 -52.56
C GLY A 528 -6.56 20.21 -51.82
N ILE A 529 -6.17 21.45 -51.41
CA ILE A 529 -4.89 22.03 -50.88
C ILE A 529 -5.11 23.52 -50.42
N TYR A 530 -4.51 23.97 -49.28
CA TYR A 530 -4.21 25.36 -48.77
C TYR A 530 -5.22 26.56 -48.92
N PHE A 531 -5.35 27.52 -47.98
CA PHE A 531 -4.34 28.54 -47.58
C PHE A 531 -4.62 29.26 -46.22
N LEU A 532 -3.78 30.25 -45.87
CA LEU A 532 -3.68 31.01 -44.58
C LEU A 532 -4.12 32.49 -44.68
N VAL A 533 -4.30 33.19 -43.54
CA VAL A 533 -3.74 34.55 -43.16
C VAL A 533 -4.42 35.17 -41.90
N SER A 534 -3.73 36.11 -41.21
CA SER A 534 -4.14 36.90 -40.01
C SER A 534 -3.78 38.41 -40.23
N PRO A 535 -3.54 39.36 -39.28
CA PRO A 535 -3.70 39.44 -37.79
C PRO A 535 -4.26 40.85 -37.31
N SER A 536 -3.85 41.30 -36.10
CA SER A 536 -3.93 42.68 -35.49
C SER A 536 -5.02 42.87 -34.41
N ASN A 537 -4.87 43.67 -33.33
CA ASN A 537 -3.93 44.79 -33.07
C ASN A 537 -3.54 44.99 -31.55
N ASN A 538 -2.63 45.95 -31.30
CA ASN A 538 -1.92 46.33 -30.04
C ASN A 538 -2.82 46.88 -28.88
N VAL A 539 -2.36 47.16 -27.63
CA VAL A 539 -1.41 48.22 -27.15
C VAL A 539 -0.95 48.01 -25.67
N ASN A 540 0.24 48.53 -25.30
CA ASN A 540 0.84 48.63 -23.94
C ASN A 540 0.63 50.03 -23.29
N VAL A 541 0.73 50.16 -21.94
CA VAL A 541 1.52 51.17 -21.16
C VAL A 541 1.28 51.10 -19.63
N VAL A 542 2.22 51.65 -18.84
CA VAL A 542 2.48 51.57 -17.37
C VAL A 542 3.00 52.99 -16.92
N PRO A 543 3.06 53.45 -15.64
CA PRO A 543 2.69 52.91 -14.30
C PRO A 543 1.73 53.83 -13.46
N ALA A 544 1.54 53.50 -12.18
CA ALA A 544 1.26 54.46 -11.09
C ALA A 544 2.10 54.12 -9.83
N ASN A 545 2.34 55.09 -8.94
CA ASN A 545 3.33 55.01 -7.86
C ASN A 545 2.76 54.61 -6.48
N VAL A 546 3.69 54.24 -5.59
CA VAL A 546 3.55 53.90 -4.16
C VAL A 546 3.10 55.10 -3.31
N GLU A 547 2.18 54.92 -2.35
CA GLU A 547 2.40 55.21 -0.91
C GLU A 547 1.24 54.83 0.06
N ASN A 548 1.66 54.48 1.28
CA ASN A 548 0.99 54.34 2.58
C ASN A 548 -0.50 54.75 2.79
N GLY A 549 -1.21 54.00 3.66
CA GLY A 549 -2.17 54.63 4.58
C GLY A 549 -3.31 53.77 5.14
N ASN A 550 -3.33 53.55 6.46
CA ASN A 550 -4.43 52.92 7.20
C ASN A 550 -5.80 53.59 6.97
N ASN A 551 -6.87 52.80 6.77
CA ASN A 551 -7.98 52.72 7.74
C ASN A 551 -9.03 51.65 7.38
N ALA A 552 -9.84 51.28 8.36
CA ALA A 552 -10.92 50.31 8.22
C ALA A 552 -12.29 50.97 8.01
N THR A 553 -13.12 50.36 7.15
CA THR A 553 -14.59 50.52 7.14
C THR A 553 -15.25 49.23 6.67
N SER A 554 -16.42 48.91 7.23
CA SER A 554 -17.19 47.68 7.02
C SER A 554 -18.49 47.97 6.26
N LEU A 555 -18.99 47.01 5.46
CA LEU A 555 -20.40 46.74 5.08
C LEU A 555 -20.42 45.52 4.11
N THR A 556 -20.51 44.26 4.55
CA THR A 556 -21.68 43.47 5.00
C THR A 556 -22.73 43.08 3.94
N THR A 557 -22.79 41.78 3.62
CA THR A 557 -24.01 40.99 3.29
C THR A 557 -23.63 39.49 3.35
N ALA A 558 -23.83 38.78 4.47
CA ALA A 558 -25.09 38.22 4.97
C ALA A 558 -25.47 36.86 4.34
N VAL A 559 -25.33 35.78 5.12
CA VAL A 559 -25.88 34.43 4.89
C VAL A 559 -26.80 34.09 6.08
N PRO A 560 -27.97 33.43 5.92
CA PRO A 560 -28.98 33.39 6.97
C PRO A 560 -28.65 32.46 8.14
N ALA A 561 -29.06 32.86 9.34
CA ALA A 561 -29.07 32.00 10.53
C ALA A 561 -30.48 31.45 10.79
N THR A 562 -30.56 30.22 11.31
CA THR A 562 -31.72 29.71 12.04
C THR A 562 -31.27 29.24 13.42
N THR A 563 -32.04 29.60 14.45
CA THR A 563 -31.61 29.55 15.86
C THR A 563 -32.37 28.50 16.67
N ALA A 564 -31.67 27.82 17.56
CA ALA A 564 -32.24 27.21 18.76
C ALA A 564 -31.22 27.33 19.91
N SER A 565 -31.64 27.83 21.07
CA SER A 565 -30.76 28.06 22.22
C SER A 565 -30.84 26.95 23.26
N SER A 566 -29.74 26.71 23.96
CA SER A 566 -29.77 26.12 25.30
C SER A 566 -28.70 26.79 26.18
N THR A 567 -29.04 26.94 27.46
CA THR A 567 -28.33 27.76 28.46
C THR A 567 -26.90 27.24 28.72
N PRO A 568 -25.89 28.11 28.93
CA PRO A 568 -24.58 27.65 29.39
C PRO A 568 -24.69 27.03 30.79
N THR A 569 -24.39 25.74 30.90
CA THR A 569 -24.19 25.08 32.20
C THR A 569 -22.93 25.65 32.83
N ALA A 570 -23.03 26.15 34.07
CA ALA A 570 -21.88 26.66 34.80
C ALA A 570 -20.86 25.53 35.04
N VAL A 571 -19.68 25.63 34.42
CA VAL A 571 -18.56 24.72 34.69
C VAL A 571 -18.09 25.00 36.11
N THR A 572 -18.23 24.02 37.01
CA THR A 572 -17.76 24.11 38.39
C THR A 572 -16.26 24.39 38.38
N ALA A 573 -15.82 25.46 39.04
CA ALA A 573 -14.41 25.81 39.13
C ALA A 573 -13.64 24.72 39.89
N THR A 574 -13.00 23.81 39.15
CA THR A 574 -12.20 22.73 39.71
C THR A 574 -10.95 23.31 40.36
N THR A 575 -10.72 22.99 41.64
CA THR A 575 -9.58 23.53 42.40
C THR A 575 -8.25 23.13 41.77
N THR A 576 -7.35 24.10 41.62
CA THR A 576 -6.02 23.99 40.98
C THR A 576 -4.99 23.24 41.84
N THR A 577 -5.39 22.10 42.41
CA THR A 577 -4.53 21.22 43.20
C THR A 577 -3.72 20.31 42.29
N ALA A 578 -2.40 20.54 42.28
CA ALA A 578 -1.42 19.65 41.66
C ALA A 578 -1.62 18.17 42.05
N PRO A 579 -1.15 17.20 41.23
CA PRO A 579 -1.09 15.80 41.65
C PRO A 579 -0.35 15.66 42.99
N ALA A 580 -0.85 14.75 43.84
CA ALA A 580 -0.35 14.59 45.20
C ALA A 580 1.02 13.90 45.32
N SER A 581 1.49 13.28 44.23
CA SER A 581 2.83 12.70 44.08
C SER A 581 3.89 13.77 43.78
N ASP A 582 5.11 13.63 44.34
CA ASP A 582 6.25 14.41 43.84
C ASP A 582 6.64 13.84 42.45
N PRO A 583 6.64 14.65 41.37
CA PRO A 583 7.09 14.20 40.05
C PRO A 583 8.52 13.65 40.04
N GLU A 584 9.34 13.97 41.03
CA GLU A 584 10.72 13.46 41.12
C GLU A 584 10.79 11.99 41.55
N ASP A 585 9.75 11.49 42.23
CA ASP A 585 9.58 10.07 42.56
C ASP A 585 8.89 9.26 41.43
N MET A 586 8.70 9.88 40.26
CA MET A 586 8.00 9.31 39.11
C MET A 586 8.71 8.08 38.52
N VAL A 587 7.99 6.94 38.51
CA VAL A 587 8.37 5.75 37.72
C VAL A 587 7.63 5.77 36.37
N PRO A 588 8.34 5.76 35.22
CA PRO A 588 7.69 5.72 33.91
C PRO A 588 6.92 4.41 33.66
N ALA A 589 5.62 4.53 33.41
CA ALA A 589 4.76 3.47 32.93
C ALA A 589 4.99 3.16 31.43
N LEU A 590 5.25 4.21 30.64
CA LEU A 590 5.63 4.15 29.24
C LEU A 590 6.50 5.37 28.85
N THR A 591 7.18 5.27 27.71
CA THR A 591 8.13 6.26 27.19
C THR A 591 7.95 6.44 25.67
N PHE A 592 8.11 7.68 25.18
CA PHE A 592 8.28 7.99 23.75
C PHE A 592 9.61 8.75 23.56
N LEU A 593 10.05 8.87 22.31
CA LEU A 593 10.97 9.94 21.88
C LEU A 593 10.22 10.90 20.95
N ALA A 594 10.63 12.16 20.84
CA ALA A 594 10.02 13.15 19.95
C ALA A 594 11.08 14.03 19.26
N ILE A 595 10.96 14.18 17.94
CA ILE A 595 11.95 14.81 17.07
C ILE A 595 11.29 15.63 15.95
N GLY A 596 11.62 16.92 15.84
CA GLY A 596 11.31 17.73 14.65
C GLY A 596 12.51 17.78 13.69
N ASP A 597 12.41 18.60 12.65
CA ASP A 597 13.37 18.91 11.57
C ASP A 597 14.62 18.02 11.48
N TRP A 598 14.44 16.80 10.97
CA TRP A 598 15.45 15.73 11.05
C TRP A 598 15.94 15.21 9.70
N GLY A 599 15.14 15.25 8.63
CA GLY A 599 15.51 14.60 7.35
C GLY A 599 16.30 15.52 6.42
N SER A 600 17.61 15.29 6.30
CA SER A 600 18.50 16.17 5.51
C SER A 600 18.60 15.82 4.01
N THR A 601 19.31 16.63 3.24
CA THR A 601 19.68 16.31 1.85
C THR A 601 20.61 15.10 1.77
N VAL A 602 20.44 14.30 0.71
CA VAL A 602 21.43 13.29 0.27
C VAL A 602 22.73 13.94 -0.21
N GLY A 603 23.75 13.13 -0.51
CA GLY A 603 24.94 13.54 -1.27
C GLY A 603 26.11 14.06 -0.45
N LYS A 604 25.97 14.11 0.88
CA LYS A 604 26.99 14.61 1.82
C LYS A 604 28.31 13.87 1.73
N GLU A 605 28.26 12.56 1.49
CA GLU A 605 29.42 11.69 1.25
C GLU A 605 30.18 11.99 -0.07
N TRP A 606 29.57 12.71 -1.03
CA TRP A 606 30.21 13.18 -2.26
C TRP A 606 30.65 14.65 -2.20
N GLY A 607 30.39 15.34 -1.08
CA GLY A 607 30.73 16.75 -0.85
C GLY A 607 29.56 17.74 -0.96
N GLU A 608 28.32 17.27 -1.14
CA GLU A 608 27.15 18.16 -1.23
C GLU A 608 26.63 18.55 0.17
N ALA A 609 26.69 19.85 0.50
CA ALA A 609 26.17 20.37 1.77
C ALA A 609 24.62 20.37 1.81
N GLY A 610 23.98 20.79 0.72
CA GLY A 610 22.51 20.81 0.58
C GLY A 610 21.80 21.62 1.66
N SER A 611 21.22 20.97 2.67
CA SER A 611 20.47 21.61 3.78
C SER A 611 21.31 21.91 5.03
N CYS A 612 22.56 21.42 5.11
CA CYS A 612 23.41 21.67 6.26
C CYS A 612 24.21 22.98 6.16
N CYS A 613 24.78 23.39 7.29
CA CYS A 613 25.75 24.47 7.42
C CYS A 613 25.26 25.89 7.07
N ARG A 614 26.18 26.84 7.25
CA ARG A 614 26.16 28.17 6.65
C ARG A 614 26.98 28.12 5.35
N MET A 615 26.54 28.84 4.33
CA MET A 615 27.16 28.84 2.99
C MET A 615 27.63 30.24 2.60
N TYR A 616 28.77 30.33 1.93
CA TYR A 616 29.24 31.54 1.26
C TYR A 616 28.50 31.77 -0.07
N LYS A 617 28.57 33.00 -0.60
CA LYS A 617 27.92 33.39 -1.88
C LYS A 617 28.39 32.59 -3.11
N ASN A 618 29.53 31.89 -3.01
CA ASN A 618 30.06 31.02 -4.08
C ASN A 618 29.63 29.55 -3.94
N GLY A 619 28.70 29.22 -3.03
CA GLY A 619 28.20 27.86 -2.82
C GLY A 619 29.11 26.95 -1.99
N GLN A 620 30.16 27.49 -1.36
CA GLN A 620 31.03 26.73 -0.44
C GLN A 620 30.53 26.81 1.01
N VAL A 621 30.80 25.77 1.79
CA VAL A 621 30.54 25.73 3.25
C VAL A 621 31.42 26.76 3.98
N ASP A 622 30.83 27.47 4.93
CA ASP A 622 31.53 28.41 5.81
C ASP A 622 32.38 27.67 6.85
N THR A 623 33.61 27.35 6.47
CA THR A 623 34.60 26.68 7.32
C THR A 623 35.36 27.62 8.26
N SER A 624 34.99 28.91 8.34
CA SER A 624 35.66 29.89 9.22
C SER A 624 35.37 29.68 10.72
N THR A 625 34.42 28.81 11.05
CA THR A 625 34.10 28.42 12.43
C THR A 625 34.02 26.89 12.52
N PRO A 626 34.38 26.24 13.64
CA PRO A 626 34.23 24.78 13.79
C PRO A 626 32.79 24.26 13.69
N ARG A 627 31.78 25.13 13.56
CA ARG A 627 30.36 24.73 13.52
C ARG A 627 30.06 23.73 12.40
N TYR A 628 30.69 23.87 11.22
CA TYR A 628 30.47 22.94 10.10
C TYR A 628 30.84 21.49 10.46
N GLU A 629 31.70 21.28 11.47
CA GLU A 629 32.13 19.94 11.89
C GLU A 629 30.94 19.09 12.38
N VAL A 630 29.96 19.75 12.99
CA VAL A 630 28.73 19.16 13.52
C VAL A 630 27.58 19.28 12.53
N ASP A 631 27.32 20.49 12.01
CA ASP A 631 26.20 20.77 11.11
C ASP A 631 26.16 19.79 9.93
N TYR A 632 27.32 19.45 9.35
CA TYR A 632 27.40 18.71 8.08
C TYR A 632 26.74 17.31 8.17
N TYR A 633 27.06 16.54 9.19
CA TYR A 633 26.46 15.21 9.45
C TYR A 633 25.47 15.20 10.62
N ALA A 634 24.92 16.36 11.01
CA ALA A 634 24.03 16.52 12.18
C ALA A 634 22.97 15.42 12.32
N GLN A 635 22.17 15.17 11.29
CA GLN A 635 21.17 14.09 11.27
C GLN A 635 21.72 12.73 11.74
N LYS A 636 22.93 12.36 11.31
CA LYS A 636 23.54 11.05 11.61
C LYS A 636 24.09 10.99 13.03
N TYR A 637 24.58 12.12 13.55
CA TYR A 637 24.94 12.25 14.97
C TYR A 637 23.69 12.17 15.85
N VAL A 638 22.59 12.88 15.49
CA VAL A 638 21.31 12.83 16.21
C VAL A 638 20.69 11.42 16.15
N ALA A 639 20.69 10.75 15.00
CA ALA A 639 20.20 9.37 14.88
C ALA A 639 20.97 8.38 15.77
N THR A 640 22.30 8.56 15.88
CA THR A 640 23.14 7.78 16.80
C THR A 640 22.75 8.04 18.26
N LEU A 641 22.51 9.29 18.63
CA LEU A 641 22.10 9.70 19.97
C LEU A 641 20.68 9.19 20.33
N LEU A 642 19.75 9.26 19.38
CA LEU A 642 18.38 8.74 19.49
C LEU A 642 18.40 7.22 19.75
N ALA A 643 19.30 6.50 19.06
CA ALA A 643 19.52 5.07 19.28
C ALA A 643 20.18 4.73 20.63
N GLN A 644 20.97 5.64 21.24
CA GLN A 644 21.43 5.48 22.62
C GLN A 644 20.25 5.60 23.60
N SER A 645 19.45 6.66 23.49
CA SER A 645 18.27 6.87 24.33
C SER A 645 17.25 5.74 24.21
N ALA A 646 17.02 5.22 23.01
CA ALA A 646 16.13 4.08 22.79
C ALA A 646 16.57 2.79 23.51
N LYS A 647 17.87 2.61 23.79
CA LYS A 647 18.42 1.47 24.55
C LYS A 647 18.17 1.62 26.06
N GLU A 648 18.24 2.85 26.56
CA GLU A 648 17.93 3.19 27.95
C GLU A 648 16.42 3.16 28.23
N LEU A 649 15.63 3.89 27.44
CA LEU A 649 14.22 4.18 27.71
C LEU A 649 13.22 3.19 27.10
N LYS A 650 13.63 2.40 26.09
CA LYS A 650 12.78 1.41 25.39
C LYS A 650 11.43 1.98 24.93
N PRO A 651 11.46 3.06 24.12
CA PRO A 651 10.28 3.83 23.76
C PRO A 651 9.28 2.99 22.97
N VAL A 652 7.99 3.19 23.23
CA VAL A 652 6.91 2.52 22.48
C VAL A 652 6.48 3.29 21.24
N ARG A 653 6.87 4.57 21.11
CA ARG A 653 6.68 5.42 19.92
C ARG A 653 7.84 6.39 19.76
N ILE A 654 8.03 6.85 18.52
CA ILE A 654 8.84 8.01 18.19
C ILE A 654 7.92 8.97 17.43
N LEU A 655 7.80 10.21 17.90
CA LEU A 655 6.96 11.24 17.29
C LEU A 655 7.81 12.11 16.35
N GLY A 656 7.40 12.22 15.09
CA GLY A 656 7.92 13.20 14.14
C GLY A 656 7.04 14.46 14.15
N HIS A 657 7.62 15.64 14.35
CA HIS A 657 6.88 16.90 14.49
C HIS A 657 7.61 18.10 13.86
N GLY A 658 8.15 17.89 12.66
CA GLY A 658 8.89 18.90 11.92
C GLY A 658 9.12 18.52 10.46
N ASP A 659 10.01 19.23 9.77
CA ASP A 659 10.34 19.01 8.37
C ASP A 659 11.10 17.68 8.16
N ASN A 660 10.46 16.80 7.39
CA ASN A 660 10.89 15.41 7.24
C ASN A 660 11.85 15.17 6.06
N PHE A 661 11.97 16.10 5.10
CA PHE A 661 12.73 15.88 3.86
C PHE A 661 13.24 17.20 3.21
N TYR A 662 14.38 17.71 3.69
CA TYR A 662 15.05 18.86 3.08
C TYR A 662 15.87 18.45 1.84
N TRP A 663 16.00 19.28 0.80
CA TRP A 663 15.08 20.35 0.39
C TRP A 663 13.98 19.77 -0.51
N ASN A 664 12.91 20.53 -0.74
CA ASN A 664 11.84 20.23 -1.71
C ASN A 664 10.97 19.00 -1.41
N GLY A 665 11.06 18.39 -0.23
CA GLY A 665 10.26 17.23 0.14
C GLY A 665 10.69 15.95 -0.60
N VAL A 666 9.70 15.23 -1.14
CA VAL A 666 9.86 14.03 -1.97
C VAL A 666 8.93 14.10 -3.18
N GLY A 667 9.39 13.65 -4.34
CA GLY A 667 8.60 13.55 -5.57
C GLY A 667 8.28 12.09 -5.95
N PRO A 668 7.40 11.87 -6.96
CA PRO A 668 7.00 10.52 -7.38
C PRO A 668 8.15 9.62 -7.85
N TRP A 669 9.26 10.23 -8.30
CA TRP A 669 10.41 9.53 -8.88
C TRP A 669 11.50 9.17 -7.86
N ASP A 670 11.65 9.97 -6.80
CA ASP A 670 12.73 9.83 -5.81
C ASP A 670 12.24 9.43 -4.41
N VAL A 671 10.93 9.43 -4.14
CA VAL A 671 10.36 9.08 -2.82
C VAL A 671 10.98 7.81 -2.20
N ASN A 672 11.05 6.69 -2.93
CA ASN A 672 11.64 5.45 -2.42
C ASN A 672 13.13 5.60 -2.08
N TYR A 673 13.87 6.37 -2.87
CA TYR A 673 15.30 6.64 -2.66
C TYR A 673 15.52 7.60 -1.48
N ARG A 674 14.74 8.68 -1.37
CA ARG A 674 14.76 9.63 -0.26
C ARG A 674 14.47 8.92 1.06
N PHE A 675 13.39 8.14 1.11
CA PHE A 675 13.10 7.29 2.27
C PHE A 675 14.24 6.31 2.56
N ALA A 676 14.79 5.62 1.56
CA ALA A 676 15.89 4.66 1.76
C ALA A 676 17.14 5.30 2.37
N GLU A 677 17.63 6.41 1.82
CA GLU A 677 18.87 7.06 2.27
C GLU A 677 18.68 7.91 3.53
N THR A 678 17.65 8.76 3.59
CA THR A 678 17.52 9.79 4.63
C THR A 678 16.61 9.39 5.78
N PHE A 679 15.95 8.23 5.72
CA PHE A 679 15.21 7.65 6.86
C PHE A 679 15.66 6.22 7.17
N GLU A 680 15.47 5.28 6.24
CA GLU A 680 15.61 3.85 6.52
C GLU A 680 17.04 3.43 6.86
N LYS A 681 18.04 3.89 6.11
CA LYS A 681 19.46 3.69 6.43
C LYS A 681 19.92 4.51 7.64
N MET A 682 19.32 5.68 7.86
CA MET A 682 19.76 6.63 8.89
C MET A 682 19.34 6.18 10.30
N TYR A 683 18.12 5.66 10.46
CA TYR A 683 17.55 5.21 11.73
C TYR A 683 17.52 3.66 11.85
N ALA A 684 18.46 2.99 11.19
CA ALA A 684 18.56 1.53 11.09
C ALA A 684 18.98 0.80 12.38
N ASP A 685 19.37 1.51 13.45
CA ASP A 685 19.83 0.87 14.69
C ASP A 685 18.73 -0.01 15.30
N PRO A 686 18.99 -1.29 15.62
CA PRO A 686 17.97 -2.22 16.12
C PRO A 686 17.17 -1.72 17.34
N ALA A 687 17.72 -0.82 18.17
CA ALA A 687 16.96 -0.26 19.30
C ALA A 687 15.82 0.68 18.90
N LEU A 688 15.91 1.31 17.72
CA LEU A 688 14.83 2.09 17.11
C LEU A 688 13.80 1.18 16.40
N GLN A 689 14.20 -0.05 16.07
CA GLN A 689 13.40 -1.02 15.32
C GLN A 689 12.60 -1.98 16.22
N ALA A 690 13.19 -2.42 17.34
CA ALA A 690 12.73 -3.54 18.17
C ALA A 690 11.34 -3.37 18.84
N TRP A 691 10.74 -2.19 18.77
CA TRP A 691 9.48 -1.86 19.45
C TRP A 691 8.34 -1.51 18.48
N ILE A 692 8.56 -1.53 17.16
CA ILE A 692 7.57 -1.12 16.15
C ILE A 692 6.87 -2.32 15.52
N VAL A 693 5.58 -2.50 15.84
CA VAL A 693 4.74 -3.59 15.32
C VAL A 693 3.94 -3.11 14.10
N HIS A 694 4.55 -3.30 12.91
CA HIS A 694 4.08 -2.94 11.57
C HIS A 694 4.02 -1.42 11.30
N GLY A 695 4.55 -1.00 10.14
CA GLY A 695 4.45 0.37 9.62
C GLY A 695 5.32 1.39 10.37
N ARG A 696 6.61 1.49 10.03
CA ARG A 696 7.55 2.45 10.66
C ARG A 696 7.31 3.93 10.27
N TRP A 697 6.38 4.18 9.36
CA TRP A 697 5.99 5.52 8.92
C TRP A 697 4.47 5.63 8.94
N LEU A 698 3.95 6.71 9.53
CA LEU A 698 2.53 7.04 9.54
C LEU A 698 2.38 8.56 9.43
N MET A 699 1.79 9.02 8.33
CA MET A 699 1.60 10.44 8.04
C MET A 699 0.29 10.61 7.25
N LYS A 700 -0.57 11.52 7.72
CA LYS A 700 -1.83 11.98 7.11
C LYS A 700 -2.07 13.42 7.59
N HIS A 701 -2.90 14.20 6.89
CA HIS A 701 -3.25 15.56 7.32
C HIS A 701 -3.86 15.57 8.73
N TYR A 702 -4.74 14.61 9.03
CA TYR A 702 -5.21 14.36 10.40
C TYR A 702 -5.25 12.88 10.75
N PHE A 703 -4.82 12.53 11.98
CA PHE A 703 -5.15 11.26 12.64
C PHE A 703 -4.89 11.30 14.14
N VAL A 704 -5.66 10.51 14.90
CA VAL A 704 -5.41 10.27 16.34
C VAL A 704 -4.73 8.92 16.53
N GLU A 705 -3.63 8.87 17.28
CA GLU A 705 -3.11 7.62 17.83
C GLU A 705 -3.30 7.60 19.35
N ARG A 706 -3.98 6.55 19.85
CA ARG A 706 -4.05 6.23 21.29
C ARG A 706 -3.00 5.18 21.64
N VAL A 707 -2.17 5.48 22.63
CA VAL A 707 -1.23 4.52 23.23
C VAL A 707 -1.64 4.23 24.67
N THR A 708 -1.85 2.95 24.98
CA THR A 708 -2.19 2.46 26.33
C THR A 708 -1.15 1.46 26.79
N LYS A 709 -0.52 1.69 27.96
CA LYS A 709 0.41 0.74 28.58
C LYS A 709 0.47 0.97 30.09
N ASN A 710 0.50 -0.12 30.87
CA ASN A 710 0.66 -0.09 32.33
C ASN A 710 -0.34 0.84 33.06
N GLY A 711 -1.59 0.92 32.57
CA GLY A 711 -2.65 1.75 33.17
C GLY A 711 -2.62 3.23 32.80
N VAL A 712 -1.64 3.67 32.00
CA VAL A 712 -1.53 5.04 31.46
C VAL A 712 -1.99 5.07 30.00
N THR A 713 -2.69 6.13 29.63
CA THR A 713 -3.26 6.38 28.31
C THR A 713 -2.82 7.74 27.77
N VAL A 714 -2.37 7.77 26.52
CA VAL A 714 -1.92 8.99 25.82
C VAL A 714 -2.61 9.04 24.46
N ASP A 715 -3.29 10.14 24.17
CA ASP A 715 -3.80 10.43 22.83
C ASP A 715 -2.89 11.46 22.15
N VAL A 716 -2.41 11.13 20.95
CA VAL A 716 -1.62 12.01 20.09
C VAL A 716 -2.47 12.41 18.89
N PHE A 717 -2.82 13.69 18.83
CA PHE A 717 -3.58 14.33 17.77
C PHE A 717 -2.61 14.90 16.74
N ASN A 718 -2.40 14.17 15.66
CA ASN A 718 -1.54 14.57 14.56
C ASN A 718 -2.38 15.40 13.60
N LEU A 719 -1.96 16.63 13.30
CA LEU A 719 -2.77 17.62 12.59
C LEU A 719 -1.95 18.52 11.67
N ASP A 720 -2.53 18.91 10.54
CA ASP A 720 -1.89 19.76 9.53
C ASP A 720 -2.01 21.24 9.92
N THR A 721 -0.87 21.93 9.99
CA THR A 721 -0.77 23.37 10.25
C THR A 721 -0.06 24.13 9.14
N ASN A 722 0.13 23.52 7.96
CA ASN A 722 0.83 24.15 6.83
C ASN A 722 0.16 25.45 6.34
N HIS A 723 -1.08 25.74 6.74
CA HIS A 723 -1.72 27.04 6.50
C HIS A 723 -1.07 28.24 7.24
N ALA A 724 -0.02 28.01 8.03
CA ALA A 724 0.74 29.06 8.73
C ALA A 724 1.13 30.24 7.81
N ASP A 725 0.87 31.45 8.32
CA ASP A 725 1.07 32.72 7.63
C ASP A 725 2.56 33.01 7.34
N ALA A 726 3.44 32.64 8.26
CA ALA A 726 4.89 32.64 8.05
C ALA A 726 5.36 31.25 7.63
N HIS A 727 6.18 31.21 6.58
CA HIS A 727 6.92 30.04 6.07
C HIS A 727 6.12 28.83 5.56
N GLY A 728 4.85 28.66 5.93
CA GLY A 728 3.95 27.62 5.42
C GLY A 728 3.43 27.87 4.01
N ALA A 729 2.11 27.83 3.84
CA ALA A 729 1.40 27.80 2.56
C ALA A 729 1.85 28.89 1.57
N MET A 730 2.19 30.08 2.07
CA MET A 730 2.74 31.17 1.25
C MET A 730 4.02 30.74 0.48
N GLN A 731 4.96 30.06 1.14
CA GLN A 731 6.19 29.59 0.46
C GLN A 731 5.93 28.41 -0.47
N VAL A 732 5.08 27.47 -0.03
CA VAL A 732 4.67 26.29 -0.82
C VAL A 732 3.97 26.72 -2.12
N CYS A 733 3.02 27.64 -2.04
CA CYS A 733 2.20 28.07 -3.18
C CYS A 733 2.89 29.13 -4.06
N CYS A 734 3.73 30.02 -3.51
CA CYS A 734 4.55 30.88 -4.35
C CYS A 734 5.69 30.12 -5.05
N GLN A 735 6.18 29.01 -4.48
CA GLN A 735 7.28 28.20 -5.03
C GLN A 735 8.56 29.02 -5.28
N CYS A 736 8.80 30.07 -4.47
CA CYS A 736 9.61 31.21 -4.90
C CYS A 736 11.05 30.85 -5.27
N TYR A 737 11.72 29.98 -4.51
CA TYR A 737 13.09 29.57 -4.82
C TYR A 737 13.22 28.87 -6.19
N GLY A 738 12.18 28.17 -6.64
CA GLY A 738 12.12 27.58 -7.98
C GLY A 738 11.96 28.64 -9.08
N TYR A 739 11.10 29.63 -8.88
CA TYR A 739 10.93 30.73 -9.83
C TYR A 739 12.13 31.70 -9.84
N ALA A 740 12.75 31.97 -8.69
CA ALA A 740 13.96 32.78 -8.58
C ALA A 740 15.12 32.18 -9.38
N ALA A 741 15.36 30.87 -9.21
CA ALA A 741 16.34 30.12 -10.01
C ALA A 741 16.00 30.13 -11.51
N LYS A 742 14.72 29.93 -11.88
CA LYS A 742 14.23 29.95 -13.27
C LYS A 742 14.37 31.33 -13.95
N LEU A 743 14.23 32.41 -13.20
CA LEU A 743 14.30 33.80 -13.68
C LEU A 743 15.69 34.43 -13.52
N GLY A 744 16.64 33.75 -12.85
CA GLY A 744 18.00 34.24 -12.64
C GLY A 744 18.11 35.39 -11.63
N VAL A 745 17.20 35.47 -10.66
CA VAL A 745 17.19 36.51 -9.62
C VAL A 745 17.66 35.99 -8.26
N ASP A 746 18.13 36.88 -7.39
CA ASP A 746 18.70 36.52 -6.08
C ASP A 746 17.60 36.00 -5.13
N ASN A 747 17.82 34.84 -4.52
CA ASN A 747 16.93 34.21 -3.53
C ASN A 747 16.62 35.10 -2.31
N ILE A 748 17.38 36.18 -2.06
CA ILE A 748 17.02 37.23 -1.10
C ILE A 748 15.64 37.83 -1.38
N GLN A 749 15.20 37.90 -2.65
CA GLN A 749 13.88 38.41 -3.02
C GLN A 749 12.74 37.56 -2.43
N CYS A 750 12.94 36.24 -2.26
CA CYS A 750 11.97 35.32 -1.66
C CYS A 750 11.64 35.57 -0.19
N ARG A 751 12.29 36.55 0.46
CA ARG A 751 11.93 37.02 1.81
C ARG A 751 10.70 37.94 1.82
N ASN A 752 10.46 38.67 0.72
CA ASN A 752 9.46 39.73 0.63
C ASN A 752 8.53 39.55 -0.59
N THR A 753 8.39 38.31 -1.07
CA THR A 753 7.56 37.95 -2.24
C THR A 753 6.08 38.02 -1.93
N ASN A 754 5.30 38.54 -2.88
CA ASN A 754 3.87 38.74 -2.80
C ASN A 754 3.13 37.97 -3.90
N VAL A 755 1.84 37.75 -3.69
CA VAL A 755 0.96 37.12 -4.70
C VAL A 755 0.88 38.00 -5.94
N GLY A 756 1.17 37.43 -7.11
CA GLY A 756 1.23 38.15 -8.38
C GLY A 756 2.62 38.67 -8.79
N ASP A 757 3.63 38.61 -7.91
CA ASP A 757 5.02 38.79 -8.32
C ASP A 757 5.42 37.69 -9.31
N ASN A 758 6.26 37.98 -10.31
CA ASN A 758 6.75 36.96 -11.26
C ASN A 758 7.51 35.80 -10.57
N ILE A 759 8.00 36.02 -9.34
CA ILE A 759 8.63 35.01 -8.48
C ILE A 759 7.66 34.25 -7.57
N CYS A 760 6.37 34.63 -7.52
CA CYS A 760 5.30 33.86 -6.86
C CYS A 760 4.42 33.20 -7.91
N ALA A 761 4.42 31.87 -8.00
CA ALA A 761 3.59 31.11 -8.95
C ALA A 761 3.72 31.58 -10.42
N GLY A 762 4.84 32.22 -10.79
CA GLY A 762 5.05 32.82 -12.11
C GLY A 762 4.18 34.05 -12.40
N GLY A 763 3.71 34.75 -11.36
CA GLY A 763 2.70 35.82 -11.46
C GLY A 763 1.25 35.31 -11.51
N ASN A 764 1.03 33.98 -11.49
CA ASN A 764 -0.31 33.42 -11.61
C ASN A 764 -1.05 33.40 -10.26
N VAL A 765 -1.81 34.46 -10.01
CA VAL A 765 -2.68 34.65 -8.84
C VAL A 765 -3.72 33.54 -8.69
N GLU A 766 -4.27 33.02 -9.79
CA GLU A 766 -5.26 31.93 -9.76
C GLU A 766 -4.62 30.64 -9.26
N MET A 767 -3.49 30.23 -9.84
CA MET A 767 -2.75 29.02 -9.42
C MET A 767 -2.28 29.11 -7.96
N PHE A 768 -1.85 30.29 -7.51
CA PHE A 768 -1.54 30.53 -6.10
C PHE A 768 -2.77 30.33 -5.21
N ASN A 769 -3.90 30.95 -5.55
CA ASN A 769 -5.14 30.86 -4.77
C ASN A 769 -5.71 29.44 -4.72
N THR A 770 -5.64 28.68 -5.82
CA THR A 770 -6.04 27.25 -5.84
C THR A 770 -5.17 26.42 -4.88
N CYS A 771 -3.86 26.62 -4.89
CA CYS A 771 -2.94 25.95 -3.97
C CYS A 771 -3.21 26.33 -2.51
N MET A 772 -3.46 27.61 -2.21
CA MET A 772 -3.82 28.07 -0.87
C MET A 772 -5.13 27.42 -0.40
N ALA A 773 -6.17 27.41 -1.23
CA ALA A 773 -7.48 26.86 -0.88
C ALA A 773 -7.42 25.37 -0.50
N GLU A 774 -6.56 24.60 -1.18
CA GLU A 774 -6.31 23.19 -0.85
C GLU A 774 -5.68 23.05 0.54
N ILE A 775 -4.62 23.80 0.85
CA ILE A 775 -3.94 23.75 2.16
C ILE A 775 -4.84 24.28 3.29
N GLU A 776 -5.64 25.33 3.06
CA GLU A 776 -6.66 25.77 4.03
C GLU A 776 -7.69 24.66 4.30
N SER A 777 -8.06 23.86 3.30
CA SER A 777 -9.01 22.76 3.47
C SER A 777 -8.46 21.66 4.40
N TRP A 778 -7.18 21.31 4.25
CA TRP A 778 -6.52 20.30 5.09
C TRP A 778 -6.40 20.78 6.54
N ALA A 779 -6.09 22.06 6.76
CA ALA A 779 -6.03 22.65 8.09
C ALA A 779 -7.42 22.82 8.72
N ALA A 780 -8.45 23.16 7.93
CA ALA A 780 -9.83 23.29 8.39
C ALA A 780 -10.45 21.94 8.78
N ASP A 781 -10.18 20.87 8.01
CA ASP A 781 -10.53 19.50 8.39
C ASP A 781 -9.77 19.10 9.66
N SER A 782 -8.44 19.27 9.69
CA SER A 782 -7.60 18.95 10.84
C SER A 782 -8.09 19.61 12.14
N TYR A 783 -8.45 20.90 12.09
CA TYR A 783 -9.05 21.61 13.22
C TYR A 783 -10.43 21.04 13.61
N THR A 784 -11.29 20.78 12.62
CA THR A 784 -12.65 20.24 12.85
C THR A 784 -12.61 18.85 13.50
N GLN A 785 -11.70 17.99 13.04
CA GLN A 785 -11.52 16.65 13.59
C GLN A 785 -10.84 16.70 14.97
N ALA A 786 -9.82 17.55 15.17
CA ALA A 786 -9.20 17.76 16.47
C ALA A 786 -10.21 18.27 17.52
N ALA A 787 -11.02 19.27 17.18
CA ALA A 787 -12.05 19.82 18.08
C ALA A 787 -13.11 18.79 18.50
N ARG A 788 -13.41 17.82 17.61
CA ARG A 788 -14.28 16.67 17.90
C ARG A 788 -13.60 15.66 18.83
N ASP A 789 -12.40 15.22 18.48
CA ASP A 789 -11.78 14.05 19.13
C ASP A 789 -11.04 14.39 20.43
N ILE A 790 -10.40 15.57 20.53
CA ILE A 790 -9.78 16.03 21.80
C ILE A 790 -10.88 16.22 22.86
N LYS A 791 -12.08 16.65 22.45
CA LYS A 791 -13.26 16.77 23.32
C LYS A 791 -13.86 15.42 23.71
N ALA A 792 -13.82 14.42 22.82
CA ALA A 792 -14.24 13.05 23.10
C ALA A 792 -13.18 12.25 23.90
N SER A 793 -11.94 12.71 23.95
CA SER A 793 -10.83 12.02 24.60
C SER A 793 -10.93 11.99 26.12
N THR A 794 -10.83 10.76 26.64
CA THR A 794 -10.74 10.40 28.06
C THR A 794 -9.34 9.95 28.47
N ALA A 795 -8.32 10.21 27.65
CA ALA A 795 -6.94 9.83 27.95
C ALA A 795 -6.34 10.67 29.09
N ASP A 796 -5.37 10.10 29.81
CA ASP A 796 -4.65 10.77 30.91
C ASP A 796 -3.86 11.99 30.40
N PHE A 797 -3.32 11.89 29.18
CA PHE A 797 -2.63 12.95 28.46
C PHE A 797 -3.16 13.13 27.04
N LYS A 798 -3.27 14.38 26.61
CA LYS A 798 -3.68 14.82 25.28
C LYS A 798 -2.56 15.66 24.67
N ILE A 799 -1.97 15.19 23.59
CA ILE A 799 -0.81 15.80 22.92
C ILE A 799 -1.21 16.22 21.50
N ILE A 800 -0.99 17.48 21.14
CA ILE A 800 -1.00 17.90 19.74
C ILE A 800 0.40 17.72 19.16
N ASN A 801 0.48 17.13 17.97
CA ASN A 801 1.73 16.84 17.26
C ASN A 801 1.64 17.41 15.83
N THR A 802 2.44 18.45 15.52
CA THR A 802 2.34 19.19 14.26
C THR A 802 3.67 19.89 13.91
N HIS A 803 3.70 20.74 12.87
CA HIS A 803 4.93 21.43 12.42
C HIS A 803 5.08 22.85 12.99
N TYR A 804 4.02 23.66 12.97
CA TYR A 804 4.08 25.09 13.30
C TYR A 804 3.57 25.41 14.71
N SER A 805 4.28 26.31 15.42
CA SER A 805 3.75 26.97 16.63
C SER A 805 2.74 28.07 16.25
N PRO A 806 1.59 28.18 16.95
CA PRO A 806 0.59 29.22 16.67
C PRO A 806 1.09 30.66 16.85
N HIS A 807 1.93 30.95 17.86
CA HIS A 807 2.38 32.32 18.14
C HIS A 807 3.62 32.77 17.37
N HIS A 808 4.45 31.84 16.90
CA HIS A 808 5.60 32.19 16.07
C HIS A 808 5.23 32.30 14.56
N HIS A 809 4.19 31.60 14.10
CA HIS A 809 3.95 31.41 12.65
C HIS A 809 2.56 31.79 12.13
N MET A 810 1.58 32.06 12.99
CA MET A 810 0.21 32.32 12.56
C MET A 810 -0.26 33.73 12.89
N ASN A 811 -1.16 34.27 12.08
CA ASN A 811 -1.78 35.56 12.37
C ASN A 811 -2.63 35.51 13.66
N PRO A 812 -2.94 36.67 14.30
CA PRO A 812 -3.65 36.69 15.59
C PRO A 812 -5.01 35.97 15.62
N VAL A 813 -5.71 35.84 14.49
CA VAL A 813 -6.99 35.12 14.41
C VAL A 813 -6.77 33.61 14.50
N ARG A 814 -5.82 33.08 13.71
CA ARG A 814 -5.44 31.66 13.72
C ARG A 814 -4.73 31.25 15.01
N MET A 815 -3.84 32.08 15.52
CA MET A 815 -3.20 31.90 16.83
C MET A 815 -4.28 31.75 17.92
N LYS A 816 -5.27 32.66 17.95
CA LYS A 816 -6.37 32.59 18.92
C LYS A 816 -7.24 31.35 18.73
N MET A 817 -7.52 30.92 17.49
CA MET A 817 -8.30 29.72 17.21
C MET A 817 -7.69 28.46 17.86
N TRP A 818 -6.38 28.26 17.75
CA TRP A 818 -5.68 27.14 18.38
C TRP A 818 -5.50 27.30 19.90
N TYR A 819 -5.35 28.54 20.39
CA TYR A 819 -5.38 28.85 21.83
C TYR A 819 -6.73 28.53 22.47
N ASP A 820 -7.84 28.93 21.84
CA ASP A 820 -9.20 28.63 22.32
C ASP A 820 -9.43 27.11 22.36
N LEU A 821 -9.03 26.37 21.32
CA LEU A 821 -9.15 24.91 21.29
C LEU A 821 -8.35 24.23 22.41
N THR A 822 -7.07 24.56 22.57
CA THR A 822 -6.20 23.93 23.59
C THR A 822 -6.69 24.20 25.01
N LYS A 823 -7.15 25.43 25.26
CA LYS A 823 -7.75 25.89 26.51
C LYS A 823 -9.07 25.19 26.85
N ASP A 824 -10.00 25.14 25.90
CA ASP A 824 -11.36 24.65 26.14
C ASP A 824 -11.45 23.11 26.22
N THR A 825 -10.41 22.39 25.80
CA THR A 825 -10.40 20.91 25.73
C THR A 825 -9.36 20.23 26.64
N GLY A 826 -8.47 20.99 27.26
CA GLY A 826 -7.46 20.49 28.19
C GLY A 826 -6.31 19.76 27.49
N VAL A 827 -5.70 20.38 26.48
CA VAL A 827 -4.48 19.87 25.83
C VAL A 827 -3.28 20.11 26.74
N HIS A 828 -2.51 19.05 27.02
CA HIS A 828 -1.35 19.09 27.89
C HIS A 828 -0.14 19.71 27.20
N VAL A 829 0.16 19.24 25.99
CA VAL A 829 1.36 19.64 25.24
C VAL A 829 1.05 19.80 23.76
N TRP A 830 1.63 20.82 23.14
CA TRP A 830 1.73 21.05 21.70
C TRP A 830 3.19 20.89 21.30
N PHE A 831 3.52 19.91 20.45
CA PHE A 831 4.85 19.74 19.87
C PHE A 831 4.92 20.30 18.45
N ASN A 832 5.98 21.06 18.17
CA ASN A 832 6.24 21.67 16.86
C ASN A 832 7.76 21.72 16.56
N GLY A 833 8.14 22.08 15.32
CA GLY A 833 9.52 22.00 14.85
C GLY A 833 10.00 23.11 13.90
N HIS A 834 9.11 23.89 13.28
CA HIS A 834 9.51 24.76 12.16
C HIS A 834 10.59 25.82 12.46
N THR A 835 10.61 26.46 13.63
CA THR A 835 11.79 27.26 13.98
C THR A 835 12.90 26.30 14.36
N HIS A 836 14.06 26.40 13.70
CA HIS A 836 15.17 25.44 13.85
C HIS A 836 15.92 25.57 15.21
N GLY A 837 15.21 25.86 16.30
CA GLY A 837 15.75 26.00 17.65
C GLY A 837 15.18 24.95 18.60
N PHE A 838 15.18 25.30 19.88
CA PHE A 838 14.47 24.56 20.93
C PHE A 838 13.89 25.59 21.91
N GLY A 839 12.61 25.47 22.18
CA GLY A 839 11.84 26.39 23.00
C GLY A 839 10.84 25.66 23.88
N HIS A 840 10.48 26.28 25.00
CA HIS A 840 9.41 25.82 25.87
C HIS A 840 8.68 27.03 26.47
N ASP A 841 7.45 27.21 26.02
CA ASP A 841 6.51 28.20 26.53
C ASP A 841 5.35 27.53 27.26
N ILE A 842 4.74 28.28 28.18
CA ILE A 842 3.54 27.84 28.90
C ILE A 842 2.45 28.88 28.73
N SER A 843 1.22 28.40 28.49
CA SER A 843 0.04 29.26 28.42
C SER A 843 -0.50 29.62 29.80
N THR A 844 -1.23 30.73 29.86
CA THR A 844 -2.01 31.17 31.03
C THR A 844 -3.08 30.17 31.48
N TRP A 845 -3.37 29.12 30.68
CA TRP A 845 -4.26 28.01 31.02
C TRP A 845 -3.53 26.66 31.25
N GLY A 846 -2.19 26.61 31.18
CA GLY A 846 -1.39 25.43 31.52
C GLY A 846 -1.11 24.45 30.36
N THR A 847 -1.40 24.81 29.11
CA THR A 847 -0.88 24.06 27.95
C THR A 847 0.57 24.44 27.72
N HIS A 848 1.43 23.43 27.56
CA HIS A 848 2.83 23.60 27.22
C HIS A 848 2.99 23.63 25.69
N PHE A 849 3.68 24.64 25.16
CA PHE A 849 4.09 24.70 23.76
C PHE A 849 5.60 24.42 23.73
N ILE A 850 6.00 23.32 23.09
CA ILE A 850 7.36 22.80 23.18
C ILE A 850 7.91 22.53 21.78
N GLU A 851 9.01 23.21 21.46
CA GLU A 851 9.61 23.19 20.14
C GLU A 851 10.94 22.43 20.13
N ASN A 852 11.16 21.68 19.04
CA ASN A 852 12.46 21.16 18.67
C ASN A 852 12.55 21.10 17.13
N GLY A 853 13.16 22.12 16.53
CA GLY A 853 13.60 22.13 15.13
C GLY A 853 15.06 21.70 14.95
N GLY A 854 15.58 20.88 15.88
CA GLY A 854 16.98 20.50 15.96
C GLY A 854 17.27 19.02 15.78
N GLY A 855 16.42 18.28 15.05
CA GLY A 855 16.64 16.86 14.75
C GLY A 855 17.76 16.56 13.75
N GLY A 856 18.36 17.59 13.14
CA GLY A 856 19.55 17.48 12.28
C GLY A 856 19.30 17.53 10.76
N GLY A 857 18.05 17.76 10.33
CA GLY A 857 17.66 17.87 8.92
C GLY A 857 18.20 19.12 8.23
N ILE A 858 18.28 20.20 8.99
CA ILE A 858 18.78 21.52 8.60
C ILE A 858 19.79 22.03 9.63
N ARG A 859 20.40 23.21 9.42
CA ARG A 859 21.14 23.87 10.50
C ARG A 859 20.18 24.45 11.54
N THR A 860 20.51 24.27 12.81
CA THR A 860 19.80 24.95 13.90
C THR A 860 20.25 26.40 14.03
N ASP A 861 19.41 27.26 14.59
CA ASP A 861 19.78 28.61 15.02
C ASP A 861 19.04 28.90 16.36
N SER A 862 19.36 29.97 17.08
CA SER A 862 18.74 30.24 18.40
C SER A 862 17.30 30.76 18.23
N ASP A 863 16.36 30.23 19.02
CA ASP A 863 14.96 30.70 19.05
C ASP A 863 14.80 32.03 19.83
N SER A 864 13.62 32.64 19.79
CA SER A 864 13.29 33.96 20.33
C SER A 864 12.18 33.92 21.39
N ALA A 865 12.54 34.20 22.64
CA ALA A 865 11.61 34.22 23.77
C ALA A 865 10.41 35.15 23.56
N THR A 866 9.22 34.64 23.88
CA THR A 866 7.91 35.26 23.71
C THR A 866 7.24 35.54 25.06
N ASP A 867 6.60 36.70 25.18
CA ASP A 867 5.60 36.99 26.21
C ASP A 867 4.49 37.83 25.57
N ASN A 868 3.40 37.17 25.16
CA ASN A 868 2.29 37.78 24.43
C ASN A 868 1.03 37.97 25.29
N GLY A 869 1.15 37.81 26.62
CA GLY A 869 0.04 37.88 27.57
C GLY A 869 -0.88 36.63 27.61
N PHE A 870 -0.81 35.75 26.61
CA PHE A 870 -1.51 34.46 26.60
C PHE A 870 -0.56 33.29 26.87
N VAL A 871 0.66 33.36 26.32
CA VAL A 871 1.75 32.38 26.40
C VAL A 871 3.06 33.10 26.72
N LYS A 872 3.89 32.46 27.54
CA LYS A 872 5.18 32.99 28.02
C LYS A 872 6.26 31.91 28.05
N THR A 873 7.42 32.23 27.49
CA THR A 873 8.63 31.40 27.53
C THR A 873 9.10 31.13 28.95
N GLN A 874 9.39 29.85 29.21
CA GLN A 874 10.12 29.38 30.39
C GLN A 874 11.59 29.11 30.05
N TRP A 875 11.85 28.57 28.86
CA TRP A 875 13.19 28.26 28.37
C TRP A 875 13.31 28.39 26.85
N VAL A 876 14.48 28.82 26.39
CA VAL A 876 14.96 28.76 25.01
C VAL A 876 16.41 28.28 25.06
N ALA A 877 16.80 27.38 24.17
CA ALA A 877 18.17 26.87 24.16
C ALA A 877 19.19 27.92 23.74
N GLY A 878 20.16 28.18 24.63
CA GLY A 878 21.33 28.99 24.31
C GLY A 878 22.25 28.29 23.30
N GLY A 879 22.74 29.03 22.30
CA GLY A 879 23.64 28.51 21.28
C GLY A 879 22.89 27.93 20.08
N THR A 880 23.44 26.87 19.48
CA THR A 880 22.84 26.18 18.32
C THR A 880 22.96 24.67 18.52
N PRO A 881 22.08 24.06 19.35
CA PRO A 881 22.17 22.65 19.71
C PRO A 881 21.68 21.74 18.57
N TYR A 882 21.77 20.44 18.78
CA TYR A 882 21.10 19.40 18.00
C TYR A 882 20.63 18.30 18.96
N GLY A 883 19.51 17.63 18.69
CA GLY A 883 18.92 16.71 19.65
C GLY A 883 17.47 16.31 19.42
N PHE A 884 16.86 15.82 20.49
CA PHE A 884 15.48 15.35 20.55
C PHE A 884 14.93 15.48 21.97
N MET A 885 13.64 15.18 22.15
CA MET A 885 13.00 15.11 23.46
C MET A 885 12.77 13.66 23.88
N GLU A 886 13.13 13.36 25.12
CA GLU A 886 12.74 12.14 25.81
C GLU A 886 11.43 12.40 26.56
N LEU A 887 10.40 11.60 26.28
CA LEU A 887 9.08 11.72 26.92
C LEU A 887 8.87 10.50 27.81
N SER A 888 8.62 10.72 29.09
CA SER A 888 8.28 9.66 30.05
C SER A 888 6.91 9.95 30.66
N PHE A 889 6.08 8.92 30.83
CA PHE A 889 4.71 9.07 31.32
C PHE A 889 4.47 8.16 32.52
N SER A 890 3.87 8.72 33.57
CA SER A 890 3.29 8.00 34.72
C SER A 890 1.78 8.28 34.76
N LYS A 891 1.06 7.86 35.82
CA LYS A 891 -0.37 8.16 35.92
C LYS A 891 -0.67 9.64 36.23
N ASP A 892 0.27 10.31 36.87
CA ASP A 892 0.11 11.66 37.41
C ASP A 892 0.92 12.73 36.67
N TRP A 893 1.99 12.32 35.97
CA TRP A 893 3.00 13.22 35.39
C TRP A 893 3.56 12.72 34.05
N LEU A 894 3.69 13.64 33.11
CA LEU A 894 4.53 13.54 31.91
C LEU A 894 5.83 14.32 32.17
N LYS A 895 6.98 13.66 32.08
CA LYS A 895 8.30 14.29 32.08
C LYS A 895 8.76 14.50 30.65
N VAL A 896 8.98 15.76 30.27
CA VAL A 896 9.61 16.16 29.00
C VAL A 896 11.06 16.56 29.30
N GLN A 897 12.02 15.92 28.64
CA GLN A 897 13.45 16.09 28.89
C GLN A 897 14.18 16.28 27.56
N PHE A 898 14.80 17.43 27.34
CA PHE A 898 15.64 17.64 26.15
C PHE A 898 16.95 16.84 26.26
N ALA A 899 17.39 16.25 25.14
CA ALA A 899 18.58 15.40 25.05
C ALA A 899 19.46 15.80 23.85
N THR A 900 20.77 15.96 24.09
CA THR A 900 21.77 16.45 23.13
C THR A 900 23.14 15.75 23.34
N PHE A 901 24.16 16.15 22.59
CA PHE A 901 25.51 15.61 22.65
C PHE A 901 26.22 15.95 23.98
N ASP A 902 26.87 14.96 24.60
CA ASP A 902 27.81 15.22 25.68
C ASP A 902 29.16 15.79 25.19
N LYS A 903 29.99 16.22 26.15
CA LYS A 903 31.33 16.77 25.90
C LYS A 903 32.37 15.77 25.37
N ASN A 904 32.04 14.48 25.25
CA ASN A 904 32.95 13.45 24.77
C ASN A 904 32.84 13.26 23.25
N TRP A 905 31.77 13.76 22.63
CA TRP A 905 31.63 13.81 21.18
C TRP A 905 32.76 14.59 20.51
N LYS A 906 33.27 14.04 19.41
CA LYS A 906 34.14 14.72 18.45
C LYS A 906 33.54 14.54 17.07
N PHE A 907 33.54 15.58 16.27
CA PHE A 907 32.86 15.58 14.98
C PHE A 907 33.87 15.77 13.85
N GLY A 908 33.74 15.00 12.77
CA GLY A 908 34.75 14.92 11.72
C GLY A 908 34.53 15.89 10.54
N GLY A 909 33.53 16.76 10.61
CA GLY A 909 33.11 17.61 9.50
C GLY A 909 32.89 16.83 8.22
N PHE A 910 33.55 17.21 7.13
CA PHE A 910 33.44 16.52 5.84
C PHE A 910 33.84 15.03 5.89
N LYS A 911 34.60 14.61 6.91
CA LYS A 911 35.02 13.22 7.10
C LYS A 911 34.29 12.58 8.29
N TYR A 912 33.12 12.00 8.06
CA TYR A 912 32.38 11.28 9.10
C TYR A 912 33.22 10.20 9.83
N ALA A 913 34.18 9.58 9.14
CA ALA A 913 35.07 8.56 9.71
C ALA A 913 36.03 9.07 10.79
N ASP A 914 36.29 10.39 10.86
CA ASP A 914 37.15 11.01 11.87
C ASP A 914 36.34 11.39 13.14
N ALA A 915 35.02 11.18 13.15
CA ALA A 915 34.14 11.45 14.29
C ALA A 915 34.23 10.36 15.38
N VAL A 916 34.05 10.77 16.64
CA VAL A 916 34.00 9.89 17.81
C VAL A 916 32.70 10.15 18.57
N SER A 917 31.85 9.12 18.68
CA SER A 917 30.59 9.22 19.41
C SER A 917 30.83 9.34 20.92
N GLY A 918 30.26 10.37 21.54
CA GLY A 918 30.09 10.47 22.98
C GLY A 918 28.74 9.87 23.44
N GLY A 919 28.32 10.23 24.65
CA GLY A 919 27.04 9.86 25.25
C GLY A 919 25.96 10.94 25.14
N ILE A 920 24.89 10.76 25.92
CA ILE A 920 23.74 11.66 26.01
C ILE A 920 23.93 12.69 27.12
N GLN A 921 23.86 13.98 26.77
CA GLN A 921 23.68 15.07 27.72
C GLN A 921 22.19 15.39 27.82
N ARG A 922 21.65 15.33 29.04
CA ARG A 922 20.27 15.75 29.36
C ARG A 922 20.27 17.24 29.75
N GLY A 923 19.28 17.97 29.24
CA GLY A 923 19.18 19.43 29.25
C GLY A 923 18.02 19.97 30.09
N HIS A 924 17.34 21.00 29.58
CA HIS A 924 16.09 21.50 30.15
C HIS A 924 15.06 20.38 30.33
N CYS A 925 14.29 20.45 31.41
CA CYS A 925 13.41 19.37 31.84
C CYS A 925 12.19 19.90 32.58
N TRP A 926 11.00 19.41 32.22
CA TRP A 926 9.74 19.81 32.85
C TRP A 926 8.79 18.65 33.11
N TYR A 927 7.97 18.79 34.15
CA TYR A 927 6.91 17.87 34.53
C TYR A 927 5.53 18.52 34.32
N VAL A 928 4.76 17.96 33.40
CA VAL A 928 3.38 18.34 33.05
C VAL A 928 2.41 17.44 33.82
N PRO A 929 1.39 17.96 34.53
CA PRO A 929 0.43 17.14 35.29
C PRO A 929 -0.49 16.34 34.35
N ALA A 930 -1.01 15.22 34.81
CA ALA A 930 -2.06 14.46 34.12
C ALA A 930 -3.46 15.05 34.35
N GLY A 931 -4.38 14.77 33.41
CA GLY A 931 -5.78 15.22 33.49
C GLY A 931 -5.96 16.74 33.27
N ASN A 932 -7.21 17.21 33.35
CA ASN A 932 -7.56 18.59 32.95
C ASN A 932 -7.26 19.64 34.05
N GLN A 933 -6.00 19.74 34.49
CA GLN A 933 -5.55 20.70 35.51
C GLN A 933 -5.28 22.11 34.94
N THR A 934 -6.32 22.72 34.37
CA THR A 934 -6.23 24.07 33.78
C THR A 934 -5.65 25.08 34.77
N GLY A 935 -4.59 25.77 34.37
CA GLY A 935 -3.90 26.79 35.16
C GLY A 935 -2.78 26.28 36.06
N PHE A 936 -2.46 24.97 36.09
CA PHE A 936 -1.23 24.49 36.74
C PHE A 936 -0.06 24.43 35.73
N PRO A 937 1.02 25.22 35.90
CA PRO A 937 2.11 25.32 34.92
C PRO A 937 3.12 24.17 34.99
N GLY A 938 2.77 23.02 35.60
CA GLY A 938 3.72 21.95 35.86
C GLY A 938 4.80 22.33 36.90
N LYS A 939 5.96 21.64 36.83
CA LYS A 939 7.16 21.94 37.63
C LYS A 939 8.42 21.72 36.81
N GLU A 940 9.43 22.57 36.99
CA GLU A 940 10.79 22.28 36.50
C GLU A 940 11.40 21.08 37.25
N CYS A 941 12.20 20.26 36.57
CA CYS A 941 12.92 19.16 37.20
C CYS A 941 14.12 19.68 38.03
N LYS A 942 14.39 19.05 39.18
CA LYS A 942 15.62 19.19 39.99
C LYS A 942 16.90 18.88 39.17
N SER A 943 16.75 18.13 38.06
CA SER A 943 17.81 17.78 37.10
C SER A 943 17.89 18.68 35.86
N SER A 944 17.10 19.76 35.77
CA SER A 944 17.02 20.63 34.59
C SER A 944 18.32 21.43 34.37
N VAL A 945 18.74 21.56 33.11
CA VAL A 945 19.95 22.30 32.70
C VAL A 945 19.62 23.29 31.60
N ASN A 946 19.45 24.56 31.99
CA ASN A 946 18.89 25.61 31.12
C ASN A 946 19.93 26.44 30.34
N TYR A 947 21.21 26.37 30.72
CA TYR A 947 22.29 27.04 29.99
C TYR A 947 22.64 26.31 28.69
N ALA A 948 23.46 26.93 27.84
CA ALA A 948 23.86 26.36 26.55
C ALA A 948 24.52 24.98 26.70
N ILE A 949 23.94 23.97 26.06
CA ILE A 949 24.30 22.55 26.15
C ILE A 949 24.23 21.89 24.76
N GLY A 950 24.98 20.80 24.58
CA GLY A 950 25.27 20.24 23.27
C GLY A 950 26.56 20.85 22.69
N ALA A 951 27.16 20.17 21.70
CA ALA A 951 28.37 20.65 21.04
C ALA A 951 28.08 20.98 19.56
N PRO A 952 28.64 22.09 19.02
CA PRO A 952 29.65 22.96 19.62
C PRO A 952 29.01 24.16 20.34
N LEU A 953 29.43 24.41 21.58
CA LEU A 953 29.15 25.68 22.26
C LEU A 953 29.98 26.80 21.60
N ARG A 954 29.42 28.02 21.58
CA ARG A 954 30.08 29.24 21.08
C ARG A 954 30.77 29.99 22.22
#